data_AF-A0A2D7ZGK3-F1
#
_entry.id   AF-A0A2D7ZGK3-F1
#
_cell.length_a   1.000
_cell.length_b   1.000
_cell.length_c   1.000
_cell.angle_alpha   90.00
_cell.angle_beta   90.00
_cell.angle_gamma   90.00
#
_symmetry.space_group_name_H-M   'P 1'
#
loop_
_entity.id
_entity.type
_entity.pdbx_description
1 polymer ?
#
loop_
_entity_poly.entity_id
_entity_poly.type
_entity_poly.pdbx_seq_one_letter_code
_entity_poly.pdbx_strand_id
1 'polypeptide(L)'
;MDVIFTIVSRNYAAQAAVLMRSLAAAEPDAARVVIAADGPIPELQALARVIEAGDTGAPVAPMSVYYDALELNTAIKPHAFRRLLAEPEVTSVTYLDPDIFVYAPLAPVREGLARAPLVLIPHLTRPLAGEASPNDHTILTSGAYNLGFLAARRDNEIFALMDWWAEKCRFDCRVDFANGLFTDQKWMDLAPGLVSDVAILRDPGLDIAYWNLEGRTLAHGAQGWRVNGQPLGFFHFSGFDPRRPEVLSKHQDRIVVPPASPLSHLLDDYARALLDNGHDQASRIPYAYGALPSGRPVSRPMRLRALRAAQAGHRFDEGLSPAVEAWMDAPEPLAAVEGLPDITREMDQAWRDDALAAVRFPRDSLEGRLAFHAWFAGRAETHPASAAAAQTLLETWRAGAREAGPWPQADTPWDGAGADVAQWISTPGQGPWPRAAAGMLAARADLRARFGEGPPAALLAWLLGPEAEAGRFAPDLLDGPTLLDLSQDLTPLLDAARFAGAARGEVSPLRRQISAGYGVAVRARWPEVLRQAIRGEGDRLVGSLSGPYPFPRVLLRIWESRPDLQRLFALHTLPGRLAYLRWLIGGGLREYDIEPEGLPAALTHSLVYRLARLSVRGAHTPGRPARPGRAAAVVVVQARTPAMADWPSGVLICEAGSGRLRRPDGGPAGPTEVDMVVFGSCPGFVAADAQILIAQGVVWRRAAAVWSAATLAALADDHPAWGFVDEVWSHAPADRPRPRPIDILSEDLPLQAQLAELMAP
;
A
#
# COMPACT_ATOMS: atom_id res chain seq x y z
N MET A 1 -25.48 15.73 31.32
CA MET A 1 -25.27 14.41 31.91
C MET A 1 -24.18 13.72 31.12
N ASP A 2 -23.22 13.11 31.80
CA ASP A 2 -22.16 12.36 31.13
C ASP A 2 -22.62 10.92 30.90
N VAL A 3 -22.34 10.39 29.72
CA VAL A 3 -22.65 9.02 29.33
C VAL A 3 -21.35 8.25 29.16
N ILE A 4 -21.27 7.05 29.73
CA ILE A 4 -20.18 6.11 29.49
C ILE A 4 -20.78 4.87 28.83
N PHE A 5 -20.20 4.47 27.69
CA PHE A 5 -20.72 3.35 26.92
C PHE A 5 -19.64 2.37 26.46
N THR A 6 -20.09 1.16 26.15
CA THR A 6 -19.30 0.13 25.47
C THR A 6 -20.12 -0.50 24.36
N ILE A 7 -19.47 -1.28 23.49
CA ILE A 7 -20.11 -2.02 22.40
C ILE A 7 -19.69 -3.48 22.53
N VAL A 8 -20.66 -4.40 22.51
CA VAL A 8 -20.38 -5.83 22.59
C VAL A 8 -21.27 -6.65 21.68
N SER A 9 -20.72 -7.74 21.16
CA SER A 9 -21.50 -8.90 20.77
C SER A 9 -21.86 -9.74 22.00
N ARG A 10 -22.89 -10.57 21.91
CA ARG A 10 -23.41 -11.42 23.01
C ARG A 10 -22.32 -12.26 23.69
N ASN A 11 -21.29 -12.65 22.94
CA ASN A 11 -20.17 -13.42 23.47
C ASN A 11 -19.23 -12.64 24.41
N TYR A 12 -19.38 -11.32 24.50
CA TYR A 12 -18.67 -10.41 25.41
C TYR A 12 -19.59 -9.85 26.52
N ALA A 13 -20.78 -10.42 26.73
CA ALA A 13 -21.72 -9.94 27.75
C ALA A 13 -21.12 -9.92 29.17
N ALA A 14 -20.30 -10.91 29.53
CA ALA A 14 -19.65 -10.96 30.85
C ALA A 14 -18.65 -9.81 31.05
N GLN A 15 -17.88 -9.48 30.02
CA GLN A 15 -16.93 -8.36 30.01
C GLN A 15 -17.70 -7.03 30.21
N ALA A 16 -18.75 -6.80 29.42
CA ALA A 16 -19.60 -5.63 29.60
C ALA A 16 -20.23 -5.56 31.01
N ALA A 17 -20.68 -6.68 31.58
CA ALA A 17 -21.21 -6.70 32.94
C ALA A 17 -20.15 -6.27 33.97
N VAL A 18 -18.93 -6.76 33.85
CA VAL A 18 -17.80 -6.39 34.73
C VAL A 18 -17.49 -4.89 34.60
N LEU A 19 -17.38 -4.38 33.37
CA LEU A 19 -17.16 -2.96 33.12
C LEU A 19 -18.27 -2.11 33.76
N MET A 20 -19.55 -2.42 33.50
CA MET A 20 -20.68 -1.64 34.01
C MET A 20 -20.76 -1.66 35.55
N ARG A 21 -20.40 -2.78 36.19
CA ARG A 21 -20.31 -2.86 37.66
C ARG A 21 -19.17 -2.00 38.21
N SER A 22 -18.00 -2.02 37.58
CA SER A 22 -16.87 -1.18 37.98
C SER A 22 -17.19 0.32 37.81
N LEU A 23 -17.88 0.68 36.72
CA LEU A 23 -18.38 2.03 36.47
C LEU A 23 -19.44 2.46 37.49
N ALA A 24 -20.33 1.58 37.91
CA ALA A 24 -21.32 1.92 38.95
C ALA A 24 -20.67 2.30 40.28
N ALA A 25 -19.48 1.76 40.58
CA ALA A 25 -18.71 2.11 41.77
C ALA A 25 -17.86 3.38 41.58
N ALA A 26 -17.18 3.53 40.45
CA ALA A 26 -16.24 4.63 40.21
C ALA A 26 -16.89 5.91 39.67
N GLU A 27 -17.99 5.78 38.93
CA GLU A 27 -18.71 6.84 38.22
C GLU A 27 -20.24 6.71 38.45
N PRO A 28 -20.72 6.84 39.71
CA PRO A 28 -22.12 6.58 40.05
C PRO A 28 -23.11 7.52 39.35
N ASP A 29 -22.68 8.75 39.05
CA ASP A 29 -23.51 9.80 38.44
C ASP A 29 -23.55 9.72 36.91
N ALA A 30 -22.67 8.91 36.29
CA ALA A 30 -22.65 8.73 34.84
C ALA A 30 -23.73 7.75 34.38
N ALA A 31 -24.42 8.09 33.30
CA ALA A 31 -25.33 7.16 32.66
C ALA A 31 -24.52 6.06 31.94
N ARG A 32 -24.83 4.81 32.25
CA ARG A 32 -24.16 3.63 31.69
C ARG A 32 -24.97 3.09 30.52
N VAL A 33 -24.32 2.88 29.38
CA VAL A 33 -24.94 2.36 28.15
C VAL A 33 -24.15 1.16 27.60
N VAL A 34 -24.85 0.16 27.12
CA VAL A 34 -24.27 -0.95 26.35
C VAL A 34 -24.92 -0.97 24.97
N ILE A 35 -24.11 -0.91 23.92
CA ILE A 35 -24.57 -1.12 22.55
C ILE A 35 -24.40 -2.60 22.20
N ALA A 36 -25.51 -3.27 21.89
CA ALA A 36 -25.51 -4.68 21.53
C ALA A 36 -25.37 -4.83 20.00
N ALA A 37 -24.21 -5.31 19.55
CA ALA A 37 -23.83 -5.33 18.13
C ALA A 37 -24.53 -6.44 17.32
N ASP A 38 -24.84 -7.58 17.95
CA ASP A 38 -25.28 -8.79 17.27
C ASP A 38 -26.53 -9.43 17.91
N GLY A 39 -27.38 -8.59 18.50
CA GLY A 39 -28.68 -8.97 19.06
C GLY A 39 -28.85 -8.60 20.53
N PRO A 40 -30.06 -8.78 21.09
CA PRO A 40 -30.37 -8.33 22.44
C PRO A 40 -29.56 -9.08 23.51
N ILE A 41 -29.24 -8.36 24.60
CA ILE A 41 -28.53 -8.87 25.79
C ILE A 41 -29.34 -8.51 27.06
N PRO A 42 -30.47 -9.20 27.32
CA PRO A 42 -31.39 -8.84 28.41
C PRO A 42 -30.74 -8.82 29.79
N GLU A 43 -29.76 -9.68 30.04
CA GLU A 43 -29.05 -9.79 31.31
C GLU A 43 -28.29 -8.51 31.70
N LEU A 44 -27.94 -7.65 30.73
CA LEU A 44 -27.26 -6.37 30.98
C LEU A 44 -28.21 -5.22 31.30
N GLN A 45 -29.53 -5.38 31.10
CA GLN A 45 -30.51 -4.31 31.36
C GLN A 45 -30.56 -3.89 32.83
N ALA A 46 -30.18 -4.79 33.75
CA ALA A 46 -30.09 -4.47 35.18
C ALA A 46 -28.87 -3.60 35.54
N LEU A 47 -27.89 -3.48 34.65
CA LEU A 47 -26.61 -2.79 34.89
C LEU A 47 -26.48 -1.47 34.10
N ALA A 48 -27.10 -1.41 32.93
CA ALA A 48 -26.99 -0.30 31.98
C ALA A 48 -28.21 -0.23 31.06
N ARG A 49 -28.39 0.93 30.41
CA ARG A 49 -29.33 1.05 29.28
C ARG A 49 -28.73 0.27 28.09
N VAL A 50 -29.40 -0.79 27.66
CA VAL A 50 -29.00 -1.58 26.49
C VAL A 50 -29.70 -1.05 25.24
N ILE A 51 -28.92 -0.77 24.19
CA ILE A 51 -29.42 -0.27 22.90
C ILE A 51 -28.93 -1.22 21.81
N GLU A 52 -29.78 -1.63 20.88
CA GLU A 52 -29.33 -2.43 19.74
C GLU A 52 -28.54 -1.55 18.76
N ALA A 53 -27.49 -2.09 18.14
CA ALA A 53 -26.64 -1.30 17.26
C ALA A 53 -27.39 -0.65 16.08
N GLY A 54 -28.46 -1.28 15.57
CA GLY A 54 -29.31 -0.70 14.54
C GLY A 54 -29.98 0.61 14.96
N ASP A 55 -30.32 0.75 16.25
CA ASP A 55 -30.96 1.96 16.81
C ASP A 55 -29.99 3.15 16.96
N THR A 56 -28.70 2.91 16.74
CA THR A 56 -27.69 3.98 16.65
C THR A 56 -27.68 4.67 15.28
N GLY A 57 -28.35 4.08 14.28
CA GLY A 57 -28.26 4.50 12.88
C GLY A 57 -27.07 3.91 12.11
N ALA A 58 -26.30 3.00 12.73
CA ALA A 58 -25.29 2.23 12.04
C ALA A 58 -25.94 1.29 11.00
N PRO A 59 -25.38 1.18 9.77
CA PRO A 59 -25.89 0.27 8.75
C PRO A 59 -25.40 -1.18 9.03
N VAL A 60 -25.85 -1.74 10.17
CA VAL A 60 -25.39 -3.04 10.69
C VAL A 60 -25.64 -4.17 9.68
N ALA A 61 -26.82 -4.20 9.05
CA ALA A 61 -27.19 -5.23 8.09
C ALA A 61 -26.15 -5.37 6.96
N PRO A 62 -25.85 -4.35 6.12
CA PRO A 62 -24.82 -4.49 5.10
C PRO A 62 -23.42 -4.71 5.67
N MET A 63 -23.03 -4.01 6.76
CA MET A 63 -21.72 -4.18 7.39
C MET A 63 -21.46 -5.62 7.86
N SER A 64 -22.48 -6.28 8.40
CA SER A 64 -22.42 -7.66 8.89
C SER A 64 -22.03 -8.68 7.81
N VAL A 65 -22.23 -8.36 6.53
CA VAL A 65 -21.87 -9.23 5.41
C VAL A 65 -20.36 -9.25 5.19
N TYR A 66 -19.69 -8.12 5.37
CA TYR A 66 -18.28 -7.95 5.04
C TYR A 66 -17.35 -7.70 6.24
N TYR A 67 -17.87 -7.44 7.44
CA TYR A 67 -17.10 -7.32 8.67
C TYR A 67 -17.26 -8.52 9.59
N ASP A 68 -16.14 -9.00 10.13
CA ASP A 68 -16.18 -9.95 11.23
C ASP A 68 -16.67 -9.30 12.54
N ALA A 69 -16.64 -10.06 13.65
CA ALA A 69 -17.13 -9.54 14.92
C ALA A 69 -16.29 -8.35 15.42
N LEU A 70 -14.96 -8.41 15.32
CA LEU A 70 -14.09 -7.33 15.77
C LEU A 70 -14.33 -6.06 14.95
N GLU A 71 -14.34 -6.22 13.63
CA GLU A 71 -14.53 -5.13 12.68
C GLU A 71 -15.92 -4.49 12.81
N LEU A 72 -16.99 -5.27 12.99
CA LEU A 72 -18.33 -4.72 13.16
C LEU A 72 -18.48 -3.93 14.47
N ASN A 73 -18.03 -4.50 15.60
CA ASN A 73 -18.17 -3.83 16.90
C ASN A 73 -17.45 -2.48 16.89
N THR A 74 -16.26 -2.41 16.30
CA THR A 74 -15.47 -1.19 16.19
C THR A 74 -16.08 -0.20 15.19
N ALA A 75 -16.65 -0.66 14.06
CA ALA A 75 -17.30 0.20 13.08
C ALA A 75 -18.57 0.92 13.61
N ILE A 76 -19.23 0.38 14.64
CA ILE A 76 -20.43 0.97 15.26
C ILE A 76 -20.09 2.21 16.11
N LYS A 77 -18.86 2.33 16.60
CA LYS A 77 -18.42 3.37 17.55
C LYS A 77 -18.76 4.81 17.13
N PRO A 78 -18.45 5.29 15.91
CA PRO A 78 -18.85 6.63 15.47
C PRO A 78 -20.37 6.87 15.51
N HIS A 79 -21.16 5.87 15.11
CA HIS A 79 -22.62 5.96 15.12
C HIS A 79 -23.18 6.03 16.55
N ALA A 80 -22.64 5.22 17.45
CA ALA A 80 -23.01 5.23 18.86
C ALA A 80 -22.67 6.58 19.53
N PHE A 81 -21.46 7.11 19.32
CA PHE A 81 -21.09 8.45 19.79
C PHE A 81 -22.07 9.50 19.30
N ARG A 82 -22.31 9.54 17.98
CA ARG A 82 -23.22 10.51 17.37
C ARG A 82 -24.63 10.42 17.96
N ARG A 83 -25.18 9.20 18.08
CA ARG A 83 -26.53 8.96 18.61
C ARG A 83 -26.68 9.39 20.07
N LEU A 84 -25.68 9.10 20.90
CA LEU A 84 -25.71 9.43 22.32
C LEU A 84 -25.49 10.93 22.54
N LEU A 85 -24.52 11.54 21.84
CA LEU A 85 -24.29 12.98 21.90
C LEU A 85 -25.48 13.81 21.41
N ALA A 86 -26.35 13.24 20.57
CA ALA A 86 -27.55 13.92 20.09
C ALA A 86 -28.64 14.09 21.16
N GLU A 87 -28.67 13.25 22.21
CA GLU A 87 -29.68 13.30 23.28
C GLU A 87 -29.56 14.62 24.07
N PRO A 88 -30.61 15.47 24.12
CA PRO A 88 -30.50 16.86 24.61
C PRO A 88 -29.85 17.06 25.98
N GLU A 89 -30.03 16.10 26.88
CA GLU A 89 -29.49 16.08 28.24
C GLU A 89 -28.02 15.67 28.34
N VAL A 90 -27.44 15.13 27.26
CA VAL A 90 -26.07 14.61 27.23
C VAL A 90 -25.07 15.74 26.96
N THR A 91 -24.07 15.84 27.84
CA THR A 91 -23.01 16.86 27.80
C THR A 91 -21.69 16.31 27.27
N SER A 92 -21.40 15.04 27.55
CA SER A 92 -20.25 14.32 27.05
C SER A 92 -20.53 12.83 26.95
N VAL A 93 -19.77 12.15 26.10
CA VAL A 93 -19.81 10.70 25.93
C VAL A 93 -18.37 10.18 26.05
N THR A 94 -18.19 9.11 26.83
CA THR A 94 -16.94 8.36 26.92
C THR A 94 -17.17 6.92 26.48
N TYR A 95 -16.33 6.43 25.58
CA TYR A 95 -16.26 5.03 25.22
C TYR A 95 -15.18 4.32 26.04
N LEU A 96 -15.49 3.11 26.50
CA LEU A 96 -14.55 2.17 27.07
C LEU A 96 -14.74 0.79 26.41
N ASP A 97 -13.64 0.16 25.99
CA ASP A 97 -13.67 -1.23 25.53
C ASP A 97 -14.21 -2.16 26.63
N PRO A 98 -14.94 -3.23 26.26
CA PRO A 98 -15.66 -4.05 27.21
C PRO A 98 -14.75 -4.83 28.17
N ASP A 99 -13.50 -5.06 27.79
CA ASP A 99 -12.48 -5.72 28.61
C ASP A 99 -11.67 -4.76 29.49
N ILE A 100 -12.25 -3.61 29.83
CA ILE A 100 -11.73 -2.65 30.80
C ILE A 100 -12.36 -2.84 32.19
N PHE A 101 -11.55 -2.68 33.24
CA PHE A 101 -12.03 -2.49 34.61
C PHE A 101 -11.64 -1.10 35.13
N VAL A 102 -12.60 -0.36 35.70
CA VAL A 102 -12.38 0.97 36.26
C VAL A 102 -12.19 0.89 37.78
N TYR A 103 -11.04 1.36 38.27
CA TYR A 103 -10.60 1.25 39.66
C TYR A 103 -10.73 2.56 40.46
N ALA A 104 -10.78 3.72 39.78
CA ALA A 104 -10.91 5.02 40.42
C ALA A 104 -11.73 6.00 39.55
N PRO A 105 -12.29 7.07 40.14
CA PRO A 105 -13.01 8.10 39.38
C PRO A 105 -12.16 8.71 38.26
N LEU A 106 -12.76 8.91 37.09
CA LEU A 106 -12.17 9.43 35.87
C LEU A 106 -12.13 10.97 35.86
N ALA A 107 -11.80 11.59 36.98
CA ALA A 107 -11.66 13.04 37.09
C ALA A 107 -10.73 13.66 36.02
N PRO A 108 -9.57 13.05 35.68
CA PRO A 108 -8.71 13.57 34.60
C PRO A 108 -9.39 13.62 33.22
N VAL A 109 -10.37 12.73 32.96
CA VAL A 109 -11.15 12.72 31.71
C VAL A 109 -12.11 13.91 31.67
N ARG A 110 -12.84 14.15 32.77
CA ARG A 110 -13.72 15.33 32.90
C ARG A 110 -12.95 16.63 32.78
N GLU A 111 -11.79 16.73 33.42
CA GLU A 111 -10.89 17.88 33.29
C GLU A 111 -10.36 18.05 31.86
N GLY A 112 -10.08 16.95 31.16
CA GLY A 112 -9.73 16.95 29.74
C GLY A 112 -10.84 17.53 28.86
N LEU A 113 -12.07 17.05 29.05
CA LEU A 113 -13.26 17.50 28.30
C LEU A 113 -13.65 18.95 28.61
N ALA A 114 -13.32 19.45 29.81
CA ALA A 114 -13.48 20.86 30.15
C ALA A 114 -12.54 21.77 29.35
N ARG A 115 -11.38 21.26 28.90
CA ARG A 115 -10.38 22.02 28.13
C ARG A 115 -10.51 21.84 26.62
N ALA A 116 -10.80 20.63 26.16
CA ALA A 116 -10.83 20.27 24.74
C ALA A 116 -12.12 19.51 24.38
N PRO A 117 -12.61 19.61 23.14
CA PRO A 117 -13.80 18.88 22.68
C PRO A 117 -13.57 17.36 22.59
N LEU A 118 -12.32 16.92 22.45
CA LEU A 118 -11.93 15.52 22.33
C LEU A 118 -10.80 15.17 23.31
N VAL A 119 -10.87 13.98 23.90
CA VAL A 119 -9.84 13.42 24.79
C VAL A 119 -9.39 12.08 24.22
N LEU A 120 -8.06 11.93 24.07
CA LEU A 120 -7.43 10.69 23.61
C LEU A 120 -6.33 10.27 24.59
N ILE A 121 -6.05 8.97 24.62
CA ILE A 121 -4.94 8.38 25.38
C ILE A 121 -4.00 7.67 24.41
N PRO A 122 -2.69 7.99 24.41
CA PRO A 122 -1.73 7.29 23.56
C PRO A 122 -1.47 5.89 24.12
N HIS A 123 -1.20 4.91 23.25
CA HIS A 123 -0.72 3.60 23.71
C HIS A 123 0.52 3.77 24.61
N LEU A 124 1.46 4.60 24.14
CA LEU A 124 2.76 4.79 24.77
C LEU A 124 2.94 6.22 25.29
N THR A 125 3.41 6.31 26.53
CA THR A 125 3.93 7.56 27.11
C THR A 125 5.46 7.58 27.18
N ARG A 126 6.10 6.49 26.73
CA ARG A 126 7.54 6.28 26.67
C ARG A 126 7.87 5.22 25.61
N PRO A 127 9.06 5.28 24.97
CA PRO A 127 9.49 4.26 24.01
C PRO A 127 9.59 2.87 24.63
N LEU A 128 9.39 1.85 23.82
CA LEU A 128 9.60 0.46 24.21
C LEU A 128 11.01 -0.01 23.88
N ALA A 129 11.67 -0.67 24.83
CA ALA A 129 13.03 -1.16 24.64
C ALA A 129 13.06 -2.59 24.09
N GLY A 130 14.00 -2.90 23.20
CA GLY A 130 14.26 -4.25 22.70
C GLY A 130 13.25 -4.78 21.67
N GLU A 131 13.50 -6.02 21.24
CA GLU A 131 12.84 -6.66 20.07
C GLU A 131 11.55 -7.43 20.41
N ALA A 132 11.18 -7.51 21.69
CA ALA A 132 9.94 -8.16 22.10
C ALA A 132 8.72 -7.50 21.43
N SER A 133 7.55 -8.12 21.51
CA SER A 133 6.27 -7.63 20.99
C SER A 133 5.31 -7.26 22.13
N PRO A 134 4.54 -6.16 22.01
CA PRO A 134 4.53 -5.20 20.89
C PRO A 134 5.73 -4.26 20.98
N ASN A 135 6.50 -4.02 19.92
CA ASN A 135 7.53 -2.97 19.85
C ASN A 135 6.97 -1.65 19.29
N ASP A 136 7.79 -0.59 19.22
CA ASP A 136 7.38 0.71 18.67
C ASP A 136 6.77 0.59 17.26
N HIS A 137 7.33 -0.28 16.40
CA HIS A 137 6.77 -0.53 15.06
C HIS A 137 5.39 -1.19 15.12
N THR A 138 5.19 -2.13 16.04
CA THR A 138 3.90 -2.79 16.26
C THR A 138 2.84 -1.75 16.65
N ILE A 139 3.19 -0.84 17.56
CA ILE A 139 2.30 0.25 17.98
C ILE A 139 2.02 1.24 16.84
N LEU A 140 3.03 1.62 16.05
CA LEU A 140 2.82 2.49 14.88
C LEU A 140 1.84 1.88 13.87
N THR A 141 1.87 0.55 13.74
CA THR A 141 1.00 -0.19 12.82
C THR A 141 -0.44 -0.24 13.36
N SER A 142 -0.65 -0.37 14.67
CA SER A 142 -1.98 -0.41 15.29
C SER A 142 -2.61 0.98 15.52
N GLY A 143 -1.81 2.03 15.70
CA GLY A 143 -2.28 3.41 15.96
C GLY A 143 -1.57 4.07 17.14
N ALA A 144 -1.31 5.37 17.06
CA ALA A 144 -0.65 6.12 18.13
C ALA A 144 -1.52 6.22 19.39
N TYR A 145 -2.85 6.32 19.20
CA TYR A 145 -3.85 6.33 20.26
C TYR A 145 -4.53 4.98 20.40
N ASN A 146 -4.82 4.56 21.64
CA ASN A 146 -5.63 3.38 21.89
C ASN A 146 -7.10 3.79 21.93
N LEU A 147 -7.92 3.20 21.05
CA LEU A 147 -9.36 3.44 20.97
C LEU A 147 -10.20 2.46 21.80
N GLY A 148 -9.57 1.72 22.71
CA GLY A 148 -10.27 1.23 23.89
C GLY A 148 -10.72 2.37 24.80
N PHE A 149 -10.23 3.59 24.59
CA PHE A 149 -10.74 4.80 25.20
C PHE A 149 -10.91 5.93 24.16
N LEU A 150 -12.05 6.61 24.21
CA LEU A 150 -12.23 7.93 23.58
C LEU A 150 -13.28 8.68 24.39
N ALA A 151 -13.06 9.97 24.67
CA ALA A 151 -14.11 10.81 25.24
C ALA A 151 -14.31 12.06 24.42
N ALA A 152 -15.56 12.45 24.23
CA ALA A 152 -15.93 13.60 23.42
C ALA A 152 -17.02 14.43 24.10
N ARG A 153 -16.88 15.76 24.03
CA ARG A 153 -17.88 16.71 24.49
C ARG A 153 -18.92 16.91 23.39
N ARG A 154 -20.15 17.22 23.76
CA ARG A 154 -21.16 17.64 22.80
C ARG A 154 -20.75 18.95 22.14
N ASP A 155 -20.36 18.87 20.88
CA ASP A 155 -19.92 20.01 20.07
C ASP A 155 -20.21 19.73 18.58
N ASN A 156 -20.45 20.78 17.79
CA ASN A 156 -20.72 20.66 16.36
C ASN A 156 -19.52 20.07 15.60
N GLU A 157 -18.30 20.42 16.00
CA GLU A 157 -17.09 19.84 15.38
C GLU A 157 -16.94 18.35 15.68
N ILE A 158 -17.40 17.91 16.86
CA ILE A 158 -17.40 16.49 17.23
C ILE A 158 -18.42 15.72 16.41
N PHE A 159 -19.61 16.29 16.17
CA PHE A 159 -20.57 15.69 15.24
C PHE A 159 -19.98 15.52 13.84
N ALA A 160 -19.24 16.51 13.33
CA ALA A 160 -18.56 16.42 12.04
C ALA A 160 -17.45 15.36 12.04
N LEU A 161 -16.67 15.24 13.12
CA LEU A 161 -15.67 14.18 13.30
C LEU A 161 -16.34 12.79 13.28
N MET A 162 -17.45 12.60 13.99
CA MET A 162 -18.18 11.32 14.01
C MET A 162 -18.75 10.96 12.64
N ASP A 163 -19.24 11.94 11.86
CA ASP A 163 -19.75 11.73 10.50
C ASP A 163 -18.63 11.32 9.54
N TRP A 164 -17.48 12.00 9.60
CA TRP A 164 -16.30 11.62 8.83
C TRP A 164 -15.80 10.22 9.21
N TRP A 165 -15.73 9.92 10.50
CA TRP A 165 -15.27 8.63 11.00
C TRP A 165 -16.20 7.50 10.60
N ALA A 166 -17.52 7.69 10.68
CA ALA A 166 -18.52 6.75 10.17
C ALA A 166 -18.32 6.46 8.67
N GLU A 167 -18.08 7.49 7.85
CA GLU A 167 -17.83 7.32 6.42
C GLU A 167 -16.55 6.50 6.15
N LYS A 168 -15.48 6.70 6.93
CA LYS A 168 -14.28 5.85 6.84
C LYS A 168 -14.54 4.42 7.28
N CYS A 169 -15.24 4.26 8.40
CA CYS A 169 -15.60 2.95 8.93
C CYS A 169 -16.60 2.18 8.04
N ARG A 170 -17.22 2.83 7.05
CA ARG A 170 -18.09 2.16 6.07
C ARG A 170 -17.42 0.97 5.38
N PHE A 171 -16.16 1.12 4.96
CA PHE A 171 -15.39 0.10 4.25
C PHE A 171 -13.96 -0.12 4.77
N ASP A 172 -13.42 0.82 5.55
CA ASP A 172 -12.03 0.80 6.00
C ASP A 172 -11.90 0.63 7.53
N CYS A 173 -12.87 -0.03 8.18
CA CYS A 173 -12.78 -0.50 9.56
C CYS A 173 -12.36 -1.97 9.59
N ARG A 174 -11.13 -2.25 9.15
CA ARG A 174 -10.65 -3.62 8.92
C ARG A 174 -9.24 -3.85 9.40
N VAL A 175 -8.90 -5.12 9.65
CA VAL A 175 -7.52 -5.52 9.92
C VAL A 175 -6.79 -5.72 8.58
N ASP A 176 -6.14 -4.66 8.09
CA ASP A 176 -5.42 -4.66 6.83
C ASP A 176 -4.13 -3.82 6.92
N PHE A 177 -3.15 -4.39 7.63
CA PHE A 177 -1.86 -3.74 7.88
C PHE A 177 -1.11 -3.38 6.59
N ALA A 178 -1.28 -4.14 5.51
CA ALA A 178 -0.62 -3.88 4.23
C ALA A 178 -1.07 -2.54 3.61
N ASN A 179 -2.32 -2.14 3.87
CA ASN A 179 -2.88 -0.87 3.44
C ASN A 179 -2.90 0.19 4.56
N GLY A 180 -2.21 -0.08 5.68
CA GLY A 180 -2.13 0.86 6.80
C GLY A 180 -3.44 1.02 7.57
N LEU A 181 -4.29 -0.01 7.58
CA LEU A 181 -5.56 -0.02 8.30
C LEU A 181 -5.51 -0.96 9.50
N PHE A 182 -6.06 -0.49 10.62
CA PHE A 182 -6.32 -1.32 11.79
C PHE A 182 -7.61 -0.85 12.46
N THR A 183 -8.73 -1.42 12.02
CA THR A 183 -10.08 -1.15 12.54
C THR A 183 -10.42 0.36 12.54
N ASP A 184 -11.22 0.81 13.50
CA ASP A 184 -11.60 2.21 13.70
C ASP A 184 -10.44 3.06 14.25
N GLN A 185 -9.55 2.43 15.02
CA GLN A 185 -8.48 3.07 15.79
C GLN A 185 -7.55 3.95 14.96
N LYS A 186 -7.06 3.43 13.84
CA LYS A 186 -6.04 4.11 13.05
C LYS A 186 -6.50 5.45 12.47
N TRP A 187 -7.82 5.63 12.28
CA TRP A 187 -8.38 6.88 11.81
C TRP A 187 -8.23 8.01 12.83
N MET A 188 -8.22 7.71 14.13
CA MET A 188 -8.09 8.73 15.17
C MET A 188 -6.66 9.28 15.32
N ASP A 189 -5.65 8.69 14.65
CA ASP A 189 -4.34 9.33 14.48
C ASP A 189 -4.44 10.69 13.77
N LEU A 190 -5.51 10.90 12.97
CA LEU A 190 -5.76 12.14 12.24
C LEU A 190 -6.59 13.15 13.04
N ALA A 191 -7.24 12.75 14.13
CA ALA A 191 -8.16 13.61 14.88
C ALA A 191 -7.55 14.96 15.33
N PRO A 192 -6.27 15.05 15.76
CA PRO A 192 -5.66 16.34 16.12
C PRO A 192 -5.62 17.38 15.00
N GLY A 193 -5.74 16.97 13.73
CA GLY A 193 -5.83 17.88 12.58
C GLY A 193 -7.27 18.18 12.13
N LEU A 194 -8.28 17.57 12.77
CA LEU A 194 -9.69 17.61 12.36
C LEU A 194 -10.59 18.34 13.36
N VAL A 195 -10.12 18.59 14.58
CA VAL A 195 -10.82 19.35 15.62
C VAL A 195 -9.95 20.49 16.14
N SER A 196 -10.58 21.46 16.79
CA SER A 196 -9.96 22.68 17.31
C SER A 196 -8.90 22.41 18.38
N ASP A 197 -9.11 21.41 19.23
CA ASP A 197 -8.18 20.98 20.26
C ASP A 197 -8.40 19.51 20.65
N VAL A 198 -7.34 18.87 21.14
CA VAL A 198 -7.37 17.49 21.67
C VAL A 198 -6.59 17.42 22.98
N ALA A 199 -7.28 17.06 24.06
CA ALA A 199 -6.61 16.77 25.32
C ALA A 199 -6.01 15.35 25.28
N ILE A 200 -4.70 15.28 25.07
CA ILE A 200 -3.95 14.02 25.15
C ILE A 200 -3.58 13.74 26.61
N LEU A 201 -4.26 12.78 27.24
CA LEU A 201 -3.96 12.40 28.62
C LEU A 201 -2.78 11.41 28.64
N ARG A 202 -1.74 11.75 29.41
CA ARG A 202 -0.52 10.94 29.58
C ARG A 202 -0.38 10.38 31.00
N ASP A 203 -1.50 10.35 31.74
CA ASP A 203 -1.54 9.84 33.11
C ASP A 203 -1.15 8.35 33.12
N PRO A 204 -0.14 7.94 33.90
CA PRO A 204 0.29 6.54 33.96
C PRO A 204 -0.74 5.61 34.62
N GLY A 205 -1.78 6.15 35.25
CA GLY A 205 -2.92 5.43 35.85
C GLY A 205 -4.06 5.14 34.87
N LEU A 206 -4.05 5.69 33.66
CA LEU A 206 -5.08 5.48 32.65
C LEU A 206 -4.60 4.55 31.53
N ASP A 207 -5.54 3.80 30.97
CA ASP A 207 -5.33 2.85 29.86
C ASP A 207 -4.08 1.98 30.03
N ILE A 208 -3.95 1.40 31.23
CA ILE A 208 -2.83 0.52 31.52
C ILE A 208 -3.11 -0.84 30.89
N ALA A 209 -2.16 -1.34 30.12
CA ALA A 209 -2.23 -2.68 29.55
C ALA A 209 -0.83 -3.22 29.27
N TYR A 210 -0.78 -4.38 28.61
CA TYR A 210 0.48 -5.04 28.25
C TYR A 210 1.43 -4.16 27.44
N TRP A 211 0.93 -3.22 26.64
CA TRP A 211 1.76 -2.34 25.80
C TRP A 211 2.50 -1.23 26.55
N ASN A 212 2.10 -0.87 27.77
CA ASN A 212 2.72 0.25 28.51
C ASN A 212 3.10 -0.05 29.96
N LEU A 213 2.85 -1.28 30.42
CA LEU A 213 3.11 -1.71 31.80
C LEU A 213 4.60 -1.86 32.12
N GLU A 214 5.46 -2.23 31.18
CA GLU A 214 6.89 -2.56 31.39
C GLU A 214 7.69 -1.40 32.00
N GLY A 215 7.86 -1.28 33.32
CA GLY A 215 8.54 -0.12 33.96
C GLY A 215 7.57 0.91 34.57
N ARG A 216 6.29 0.57 34.65
CA ARG A 216 5.36 1.12 35.65
C ARG A 216 5.37 0.21 36.88
N THR A 217 5.28 0.79 38.07
CA THR A 217 5.20 0.03 39.33
C THR A 217 3.75 -0.06 39.79
N LEU A 218 3.17 -1.26 39.72
CA LEU A 218 1.83 -1.56 40.23
C LEU A 218 1.92 -1.95 41.71
N ALA A 219 1.03 -1.40 42.54
CA ALA A 219 0.91 -1.71 43.95
C ALA A 219 -0.55 -1.75 44.39
N HIS A 220 -0.84 -2.52 45.43
CA HIS A 220 -2.13 -2.56 46.11
C HIS A 220 -1.93 -2.29 47.60
N GLY A 221 -2.74 -1.40 48.17
CA GLY A 221 -2.67 -1.05 49.59
C GLY A 221 -4.00 -0.54 50.13
N ALA A 222 -3.98 0.05 51.32
CA ALA A 222 -5.19 0.52 52.02
C ALA A 222 -6.01 1.57 51.23
N GLN A 223 -5.39 2.26 50.28
CA GLN A 223 -6.03 3.26 49.42
C GLN A 223 -6.40 2.71 48.03
N GLY A 224 -6.40 1.39 47.86
CA GLY A 224 -6.70 0.71 46.60
C GLY A 224 -5.48 0.51 45.71
N TRP A 225 -5.73 0.29 44.42
CA TRP A 225 -4.71 0.06 43.39
C TRP A 225 -4.02 1.36 42.99
N ARG A 226 -2.70 1.28 42.83
CA ARG A 226 -1.85 2.41 42.44
C ARG A 226 -0.85 2.02 41.37
N VAL A 227 -0.55 2.96 40.48
CA VAL A 227 0.53 2.86 39.51
C VAL A 227 1.44 4.08 39.59
N ASN A 228 2.74 3.83 39.74
CA ASN A 228 3.75 4.87 39.98
C ASN A 228 3.36 5.81 41.15
N GLY A 229 2.74 5.25 42.19
CA GLY A 229 2.25 5.99 43.35
C GLY A 229 0.94 6.77 43.14
N GLN A 230 0.42 6.88 41.91
CA GLN A 230 -0.88 7.52 41.62
C GLN A 230 -2.01 6.49 41.63
N PRO A 231 -3.29 6.89 41.84
CA PRO A 231 -4.42 5.96 41.72
C PRO A 231 -4.46 5.26 40.35
N LEU A 232 -4.75 3.97 40.32
CA LEU A 232 -5.09 3.28 39.09
C LEU A 232 -6.49 3.74 38.65
N GLY A 233 -6.60 4.41 37.51
CA GLY A 233 -7.88 4.82 36.94
C GLY A 233 -8.59 3.65 36.28
N PHE A 234 -7.98 3.05 35.25
CA PHE A 234 -8.50 1.83 34.64
C PHE A 234 -7.39 0.97 34.00
N PHE A 235 -7.63 -0.34 33.98
CA PHE A 235 -6.77 -1.33 33.34
C PHE A 235 -7.52 -1.98 32.18
N HIS A 236 -6.86 -2.12 31.04
CA HIS A 236 -7.41 -2.68 29.81
C HIS A 236 -6.82 -4.08 29.60
N PHE A 237 -7.67 -5.10 29.77
CA PHE A 237 -7.29 -6.52 29.76
C PHE A 237 -7.32 -7.12 28.34
N SER A 238 -6.81 -6.36 27.37
CA SER A 238 -6.86 -6.73 25.95
C SER A 238 -6.19 -8.08 25.68
N GLY A 239 -6.97 -9.04 25.20
CA GLY A 239 -6.51 -10.39 24.89
C GLY A 239 -6.26 -11.29 26.11
N PHE A 240 -6.78 -10.94 27.28
CA PHE A 240 -6.75 -11.76 28.50
C PHE A 240 -7.69 -12.99 28.40
N ASP A 241 -7.28 -14.09 29.02
CA ASP A 241 -8.08 -15.32 29.13
C ASP A 241 -8.26 -15.67 30.62
N PRO A 242 -9.48 -15.63 31.17
CA PRO A 242 -9.71 -15.89 32.60
C PRO A 242 -9.39 -17.33 33.02
N ARG A 243 -9.19 -18.26 32.08
CA ARG A 243 -8.74 -19.64 32.37
C ARG A 243 -7.23 -19.78 32.46
N ARG A 244 -6.49 -18.75 32.07
CA ARG A 244 -5.02 -18.67 32.15
C ARG A 244 -4.62 -17.33 32.76
N PRO A 245 -5.02 -17.04 34.02
CA PRO A 245 -4.75 -15.76 34.66
C PRO A 245 -3.26 -15.45 34.84
N GLU A 246 -2.39 -16.47 34.73
CA GLU A 246 -0.94 -16.32 34.71
C GLU A 246 -0.39 -15.65 33.43
N VAL A 247 -1.21 -15.57 32.37
CA VAL A 247 -0.86 -14.93 31.09
C VAL A 247 -1.55 -13.58 30.98
N LEU A 248 -0.77 -12.50 31.01
CA LEU A 248 -1.28 -11.13 30.91
C LEU A 248 -2.12 -10.88 29.64
N SER A 249 -1.62 -11.33 28.49
CA SER A 249 -2.30 -11.18 27.20
C SER A 249 -1.72 -12.14 26.17
N LYS A 250 -2.56 -12.61 25.24
CA LYS A 250 -2.11 -13.36 24.05
C LYS A 250 -1.37 -12.51 23.01
N HIS A 251 -1.35 -11.18 23.16
CA HIS A 251 -0.81 -10.24 22.17
C HIS A 251 0.62 -9.76 22.46
N GLN A 252 1.33 -10.41 23.37
CA GLN A 252 2.63 -9.95 23.86
C GLN A 252 3.54 -11.10 24.29
N ASP A 253 4.85 -10.85 24.30
CA ASP A 253 5.88 -11.73 24.85
C ASP A 253 6.89 -10.98 25.77
N ARG A 254 6.58 -9.73 26.15
CA ARG A 254 7.41 -8.86 26.98
C ARG A 254 7.40 -9.20 28.47
N ILE A 255 6.21 -9.38 29.02
CA ILE A 255 5.95 -9.42 30.46
C ILE A 255 5.60 -10.84 30.84
N VAL A 256 6.45 -11.43 31.67
CA VAL A 256 6.14 -12.64 32.43
C VAL A 256 5.56 -12.22 33.76
N VAL A 257 4.36 -12.69 34.09
CA VAL A 257 3.68 -12.35 35.34
C VAL A 257 4.36 -13.08 36.50
N PRO A 258 5.00 -12.37 37.46
CA PRO A 258 5.62 -13.03 38.59
C PRO A 258 4.53 -13.57 39.54
N PRO A 259 4.62 -14.82 40.02
CA PRO A 259 3.66 -15.37 40.98
C PRO A 259 3.56 -14.50 42.24
N ALA A 260 2.33 -14.34 42.76
CA ALA A 260 2.03 -13.53 43.95
C ALA A 260 2.43 -12.05 43.86
N SER A 261 2.75 -11.55 42.65
CA SER A 261 2.95 -10.12 42.42
C SER A 261 1.64 -9.34 42.47
N PRO A 262 1.67 -8.01 42.65
CA PRO A 262 0.48 -7.17 42.48
C PRO A 262 -0.22 -7.38 41.14
N LEU A 263 0.54 -7.63 40.06
CA LEU A 263 -0.04 -7.93 38.76
C LEU A 263 -0.81 -9.26 38.77
N SER A 264 -0.24 -10.32 39.32
CA SER A 264 -0.91 -11.62 39.45
C SER A 264 -2.25 -11.49 40.16
N HIS A 265 -2.30 -10.79 41.30
CA HIS A 265 -3.54 -10.61 42.05
C HIS A 265 -4.58 -9.79 41.27
N LEU A 266 -4.15 -8.75 40.55
CA LEU A 266 -5.04 -7.95 39.71
C LEU A 266 -5.67 -8.79 38.58
N LEU A 267 -4.88 -9.67 37.96
CA LEU A 267 -5.36 -10.60 36.92
C LEU A 267 -6.31 -11.65 37.51
N ASP A 268 -5.98 -12.22 38.68
CA ASP A 268 -6.83 -13.20 39.37
C ASP A 268 -8.20 -12.60 39.76
N ASP A 269 -8.21 -11.36 40.23
CA ASP A 269 -9.44 -10.65 40.60
C ASP A 269 -10.33 -10.39 39.37
N TYR A 270 -9.73 -9.98 38.25
CA TYR A 270 -10.47 -9.79 37.00
C TYR A 270 -10.97 -11.11 36.41
N ALA A 271 -10.17 -12.17 36.46
CA ALA A 271 -10.58 -13.51 36.04
C ALA A 271 -11.80 -13.99 36.84
N ARG A 272 -11.77 -13.83 38.17
CA ARG A 272 -12.90 -14.17 39.04
C ARG A 272 -14.15 -13.36 38.68
N ALA A 273 -14.00 -12.05 38.47
CA ALA A 273 -15.10 -11.19 38.08
C ALA A 273 -15.74 -11.62 36.75
N LEU A 274 -14.95 -12.01 35.75
CA LEU A 274 -15.46 -12.53 34.48
C LEU A 274 -16.22 -13.84 34.65
N LEU A 275 -15.65 -14.79 35.39
CA LEU A 275 -16.26 -16.10 35.64
C LEU A 275 -17.58 -15.96 36.42
N ASP A 276 -17.61 -15.10 37.44
CA ASP A 276 -18.80 -14.81 38.24
C ASP A 276 -19.92 -14.14 37.43
N ASN A 277 -19.57 -13.37 36.39
CA ASN A 277 -20.53 -12.77 35.46
C ASN A 277 -20.81 -13.67 34.24
N GLY A 278 -20.49 -14.97 34.32
CA GLY A 278 -20.94 -15.96 33.33
C GLY A 278 -20.11 -16.00 32.04
N HIS A 279 -18.83 -15.59 32.07
CA HIS A 279 -17.95 -15.62 30.89
C HIS A 279 -17.94 -16.98 30.18
N ASP A 280 -17.99 -18.08 30.93
CA ASP A 280 -18.01 -19.45 30.38
C ASP A 280 -19.23 -19.75 29.50
N GLN A 281 -20.38 -19.14 29.82
CA GLN A 281 -21.60 -19.29 29.07
C GLN A 281 -21.62 -18.31 27.90
N ALA A 282 -21.30 -17.03 28.16
CA ALA A 282 -21.28 -15.98 27.16
C ALA A 282 -20.29 -16.28 26.02
N SER A 283 -19.04 -16.65 26.34
CA SER A 283 -18.00 -16.93 25.33
C SER A 283 -18.32 -18.06 24.36
N ARG A 284 -19.29 -18.93 24.68
CA ARG A 284 -19.77 -20.02 23.80
C ARG A 284 -20.87 -19.59 22.85
N ILE A 285 -21.47 -18.42 23.06
CA ILE A 285 -22.48 -17.87 22.15
C ILE A 285 -21.78 -17.51 20.84
N PRO A 286 -22.20 -18.09 19.69
CA PRO A 286 -21.62 -17.71 18.41
C PRO A 286 -21.99 -16.27 18.07
N TYR A 287 -21.07 -15.56 17.42
CA TYR A 287 -21.35 -14.28 16.79
C TYR A 287 -22.51 -14.42 15.80
N ALA A 288 -23.55 -13.59 15.92
CA ALA A 288 -24.80 -13.73 15.17
C ALA A 288 -24.61 -13.72 13.65
N TYR A 289 -23.64 -12.95 13.18
CA TYR A 289 -23.32 -12.80 11.77
C TYR A 289 -22.15 -13.69 11.33
N GLY A 290 -21.86 -14.75 12.09
CA GLY A 290 -20.82 -15.74 11.77
C GLY A 290 -21.23 -16.79 10.73
N ALA A 291 -22.53 -16.90 10.43
CA ALA A 291 -23.08 -17.87 9.49
C ALA A 291 -24.20 -17.26 8.64
N LEU A 292 -24.37 -17.78 7.42
CA LEU A 292 -25.52 -17.53 6.55
C LEU A 292 -26.78 -18.17 7.12
N PRO A 293 -27.98 -17.80 6.64
CA PRO A 293 -29.24 -18.39 7.09
C PRO A 293 -29.32 -19.93 6.96
N SER A 294 -28.57 -20.53 6.03
CA SER A 294 -28.45 -21.98 5.89
C SER A 294 -27.64 -22.67 7.01
N GLY A 295 -26.97 -21.90 7.86
CA GLY A 295 -25.99 -22.38 8.84
C GLY A 295 -24.56 -22.50 8.30
N ARG A 296 -24.32 -22.23 7.01
CA ARG A 296 -22.97 -22.19 6.43
C ARG A 296 -22.15 -21.04 7.06
N PRO A 297 -20.97 -21.31 7.63
CA PRO A 297 -20.09 -20.25 8.14
C PRO A 297 -19.71 -19.24 7.06
N VAL A 298 -19.71 -17.95 7.40
CA VAL A 298 -19.24 -16.89 6.50
C VAL A 298 -17.72 -16.83 6.56
N SER A 299 -17.08 -17.34 5.51
CA SER A 299 -15.60 -17.42 5.45
C SER A 299 -14.97 -16.04 5.22
N ARG A 300 -13.68 -15.89 5.55
CA ARG A 300 -12.91 -14.67 5.24
C ARG A 300 -12.93 -14.32 3.75
N PRO A 301 -12.75 -15.27 2.80
CA PRO A 301 -12.92 -14.98 1.38
C PRO A 301 -14.33 -14.46 1.02
N MET A 302 -15.39 -14.98 1.64
CA MET A 302 -16.74 -14.44 1.41
C MET A 302 -16.85 -12.98 1.86
N ARG A 303 -16.37 -12.64 3.07
CA ARG A 303 -16.37 -11.27 3.58
C ARG A 303 -15.61 -10.30 2.67
N LEU A 304 -14.41 -10.66 2.26
CA LEU A 304 -13.58 -9.84 1.37
C LEU A 304 -14.22 -9.67 -0.01
N ARG A 305 -14.87 -10.71 -0.54
CA ARG A 305 -15.58 -10.62 -1.81
C ARG A 305 -16.81 -9.72 -1.72
N ALA A 306 -17.57 -9.81 -0.64
CA ALA A 306 -18.68 -8.90 -0.35
C ALA A 306 -18.18 -7.46 -0.20
N LEU A 307 -17.09 -7.22 0.53
CA LEU A 307 -16.50 -5.88 0.68
C LEU A 307 -16.20 -5.26 -0.69
N ARG A 308 -15.52 -5.99 -1.58
CA ARG A 308 -15.23 -5.53 -2.95
C ARG A 308 -16.50 -5.25 -3.74
N ALA A 309 -17.55 -6.05 -3.58
CA ALA A 309 -18.84 -5.81 -4.23
C ALA A 309 -19.51 -4.53 -3.71
N ALA A 310 -19.50 -4.33 -2.39
CA ALA A 310 -20.09 -3.16 -1.76
C ALA A 310 -19.38 -1.87 -2.18
N GLN A 311 -18.04 -1.89 -2.26
CA GLN A 311 -17.23 -0.80 -2.81
C GLN A 311 -17.53 -0.51 -4.29
N ALA A 312 -17.91 -1.54 -5.07
CA ALA A 312 -18.35 -1.40 -6.45
C ALA A 312 -19.84 -1.02 -6.60
N GLY A 313 -20.54 -0.74 -5.49
CA GLY A 313 -21.93 -0.28 -5.50
C GLY A 313 -22.99 -1.37 -5.31
N HIS A 314 -22.61 -2.63 -5.07
CA HIS A 314 -23.58 -3.66 -4.71
C HIS A 314 -24.18 -3.38 -3.32
N ARG A 315 -25.50 -3.51 -3.19
CA ARG A 315 -26.22 -3.21 -1.96
C ARG A 315 -26.53 -4.49 -1.21
N PHE A 316 -26.11 -4.54 0.06
CA PHE A 316 -26.40 -5.64 0.99
C PHE A 316 -27.41 -5.21 2.07
N ASP A 317 -28.46 -4.48 1.66
CA ASP A 317 -29.37 -3.82 2.60
C ASP A 317 -30.07 -4.81 3.56
N GLU A 318 -30.30 -6.04 3.11
CA GLU A 318 -30.89 -7.13 3.90
C GLU A 318 -29.88 -7.86 4.81
N GLY A 319 -28.60 -7.51 4.74
CA GLY A 319 -27.52 -8.20 5.44
C GLY A 319 -27.34 -9.65 5.00
N LEU A 320 -26.98 -10.53 5.93
CA LEU A 320 -26.83 -11.96 5.64
C LEU A 320 -28.20 -12.60 5.38
N SER A 321 -28.59 -12.71 4.10
CA SER A 321 -29.86 -13.26 3.65
C SER A 321 -29.67 -14.45 2.67
N PRO A 322 -30.72 -15.23 2.37
CA PRO A 322 -30.65 -16.26 1.33
C PRO A 322 -30.25 -15.70 -0.04
N ALA A 323 -30.57 -14.42 -0.32
CA ALA A 323 -30.14 -13.74 -1.54
C ALA A 323 -28.61 -13.51 -1.56
N VAL A 324 -28.01 -13.16 -0.42
CA VAL A 324 -26.55 -13.04 -0.31
C VAL A 324 -25.86 -14.39 -0.46
N GLU A 325 -26.44 -15.46 0.11
CA GLU A 325 -25.93 -16.81 -0.09
C GLU A 325 -25.97 -17.23 -1.56
N ALA A 326 -27.12 -17.07 -2.22
CA ALA A 326 -27.26 -17.34 -3.64
C ALA A 326 -26.30 -16.48 -4.48
N TRP A 327 -26.08 -15.22 -4.10
CA TRP A 327 -25.10 -14.34 -4.73
C TRP A 327 -23.67 -14.86 -4.55
N MET A 328 -23.28 -15.37 -3.38
CA MET A 328 -21.94 -15.94 -3.17
C MET A 328 -21.70 -17.18 -4.05
N ASP A 329 -22.72 -18.00 -4.21
CA ASP A 329 -22.66 -19.28 -4.94
C ASP A 329 -22.79 -19.13 -6.45
N ALA A 330 -23.40 -18.04 -6.92
CA ALA A 330 -23.50 -17.77 -8.34
C ALA A 330 -22.11 -17.53 -9.00
N PRO A 331 -21.99 -17.77 -10.32
CA PRO A 331 -20.76 -17.55 -11.06
C PRO A 331 -20.16 -16.15 -10.87
N GLU A 332 -18.84 -16.05 -10.76
CA GLU A 332 -18.10 -14.78 -10.81
C GLU A 332 -17.98 -14.30 -12.27
N PRO A 333 -18.69 -13.23 -12.67
CA PRO A 333 -18.73 -12.80 -14.08
C PRO A 333 -17.35 -12.40 -14.61
N LEU A 334 -16.53 -11.74 -13.78
CA LEU A 334 -15.18 -11.31 -14.18
C LEU A 334 -14.18 -12.45 -14.31
N ALA A 335 -14.56 -13.66 -13.91
CA ALA A 335 -13.77 -14.87 -14.07
C ALA A 335 -14.35 -15.81 -15.13
N ALA A 336 -15.43 -15.44 -15.83
CA ALA A 336 -16.03 -16.26 -16.87
C ALA A 336 -15.10 -16.36 -18.08
N VAL A 337 -14.89 -17.58 -18.58
CA VAL A 337 -14.10 -17.85 -19.80
C VAL A 337 -14.91 -18.79 -20.68
N GLU A 338 -15.07 -18.46 -21.96
CA GLU A 338 -15.82 -19.29 -22.91
C GLU A 338 -15.27 -20.72 -22.96
N GLY A 339 -16.17 -21.72 -22.97
CA GLY A 339 -15.81 -23.14 -22.99
C GLY A 339 -15.28 -23.73 -21.67
N LEU A 340 -14.98 -22.92 -20.65
CA LEU A 340 -14.46 -23.39 -19.35
C LEU A 340 -15.55 -23.41 -18.26
N PRO A 341 -15.40 -24.23 -17.19
CA PRO A 341 -16.33 -24.22 -16.08
C PRO A 341 -16.19 -22.95 -15.24
N ASP A 342 -17.34 -22.39 -14.85
CA ASP A 342 -17.42 -21.20 -14.00
C ASP A 342 -16.91 -21.49 -12.58
N ILE A 343 -16.60 -20.43 -11.84
CA ILE A 343 -16.24 -20.50 -10.42
C ILE A 343 -17.17 -19.60 -9.62
N THR A 344 -17.41 -19.94 -8.36
CA THR A 344 -18.21 -19.10 -7.46
C THR A 344 -17.45 -17.81 -7.11
N ARG A 345 -18.17 -16.83 -6.54
CA ARG A 345 -17.53 -15.60 -6.05
C ARG A 345 -16.59 -15.85 -4.87
N GLU A 346 -16.91 -16.83 -4.02
CA GLU A 346 -16.01 -17.28 -2.95
C GLU A 346 -14.71 -17.87 -3.54
N MET A 347 -14.83 -18.73 -4.54
CA MET A 347 -13.67 -19.32 -5.23
C MET A 347 -12.78 -18.24 -5.87
N ASP A 348 -13.36 -17.21 -6.50
CA ASP A 348 -12.57 -16.11 -7.06
C ASP A 348 -11.73 -15.42 -5.99
N GLN A 349 -12.30 -15.12 -4.83
CA GLN A 349 -11.56 -14.50 -3.74
C GLN A 349 -10.52 -15.46 -3.15
N ALA A 350 -10.87 -16.73 -2.95
CA ALA A 350 -9.94 -17.73 -2.43
C ALA A 350 -8.69 -17.89 -3.32
N TRP A 351 -8.85 -17.75 -4.65
CA TRP A 351 -7.73 -17.71 -5.59
C TRP A 351 -6.91 -16.42 -5.49
N ARG A 352 -7.56 -15.27 -5.26
CA ARG A 352 -6.85 -13.97 -5.13
C ARG A 352 -6.03 -13.86 -3.85
N ASP A 353 -6.52 -14.47 -2.77
CA ASP A 353 -5.84 -14.49 -1.47
C ASP A 353 -4.59 -15.37 -1.48
N ASP A 354 -4.52 -16.32 -2.41
CA ASP A 354 -3.42 -17.26 -2.54
C ASP A 354 -2.41 -16.77 -3.58
N ALA A 355 -1.29 -16.24 -3.08
CA ALA A 355 -0.21 -15.68 -3.90
C ALA A 355 0.36 -16.66 -4.95
N LEU A 356 0.13 -17.98 -4.78
CA LEU A 356 0.58 -19.01 -5.72
C LEU A 356 -0.56 -19.62 -6.54
N ALA A 357 -1.82 -19.26 -6.29
CA ALA A 357 -2.95 -19.82 -7.03
C ALA A 357 -2.87 -19.55 -8.53
N ALA A 358 -2.37 -18.38 -8.95
CA ALA A 358 -2.19 -18.08 -10.37
C ALA A 358 -1.18 -19.03 -11.06
N VAL A 359 -0.18 -19.50 -10.32
CA VAL A 359 0.82 -20.46 -10.82
C VAL A 359 0.28 -21.89 -10.79
N ARG A 360 -0.45 -22.26 -9.73
CA ARG A 360 -1.00 -23.61 -9.56
C ARG A 360 -2.23 -23.87 -10.44
N PHE A 361 -3.03 -22.84 -10.67
CA PHE A 361 -4.35 -22.93 -11.28
C PHE A 361 -4.53 -21.81 -12.31
N PRO A 362 -3.92 -21.94 -13.51
CA PRO A 362 -4.18 -21.03 -14.63
C PRO A 362 -5.68 -20.97 -14.93
N ARG A 363 -6.25 -19.76 -15.00
CA ARG A 363 -7.70 -19.54 -15.14
C ARG A 363 -8.20 -19.63 -16.57
N ASP A 364 -7.29 -19.60 -17.53
CA ASP A 364 -7.48 -19.58 -18.98
C ASP A 364 -7.32 -20.97 -19.62
N SER A 365 -7.08 -22.01 -18.82
CA SER A 365 -7.01 -23.40 -19.29
C SER A 365 -8.04 -24.29 -18.60
N LEU A 366 -8.53 -25.28 -19.34
CA LEU A 366 -9.46 -26.28 -18.81
C LEU A 366 -8.84 -27.09 -17.67
N GLU A 367 -7.60 -27.54 -17.85
CA GLU A 367 -6.86 -28.28 -16.82
C GLU A 367 -6.73 -27.46 -15.53
N GLY A 368 -6.33 -26.19 -15.64
CA GLY A 368 -6.20 -25.31 -14.50
C GLY A 368 -7.53 -25.06 -13.78
N ARG A 369 -8.62 -24.91 -14.53
CA ARG A 369 -9.97 -24.77 -13.97
C ARG A 369 -10.46 -26.02 -13.23
N LEU A 370 -10.29 -27.19 -13.82
CA LEU A 370 -10.68 -28.45 -13.18
C LEU A 370 -9.82 -28.73 -11.94
N ALA A 371 -8.51 -28.48 -12.03
CA ALA A 371 -7.61 -28.58 -10.88
C ALA A 371 -8.01 -27.60 -9.76
N PHE A 372 -8.45 -26.39 -10.10
CA PHE A 372 -8.90 -25.42 -9.12
C PHE A 372 -10.18 -25.85 -8.40
N HIS A 373 -11.17 -26.35 -9.14
CA HIS A 373 -12.40 -26.93 -8.57
C HIS A 373 -12.09 -28.07 -7.60
N ALA A 374 -11.23 -29.01 -8.01
CA ALA A 374 -10.82 -30.14 -7.18
C ALA A 374 -10.04 -29.67 -5.92
N TRP A 375 -9.12 -28.73 -6.09
CA TRP A 375 -8.38 -28.15 -4.97
C TRP A 375 -9.31 -27.45 -3.98
N PHE A 376 -10.22 -26.60 -4.46
CA PHE A 376 -11.14 -25.87 -3.61
C PHE A 376 -12.01 -26.83 -2.79
N ALA A 377 -12.63 -27.83 -3.42
CA ALA A 377 -13.43 -28.83 -2.73
C ALA A 377 -12.62 -29.70 -1.74
N GLY A 378 -11.32 -29.92 -2.01
CA GLY A 378 -10.43 -30.74 -1.17
C GLY A 378 -9.75 -30.01 -0.02
N ARG A 379 -9.91 -28.69 0.11
CA ARG A 379 -9.32 -27.91 1.21
C ARG A 379 -10.04 -28.19 2.52
N ALA A 380 -9.29 -28.45 3.59
CA ALA A 380 -9.83 -28.64 4.94
C ALA A 380 -10.67 -27.45 5.44
N GLU A 381 -10.35 -26.23 4.98
CA GLU A 381 -11.06 -24.99 5.32
C GLU A 381 -12.36 -24.78 4.53
N THR A 382 -12.58 -25.54 3.46
CA THR A 382 -13.76 -25.35 2.61
C THR A 382 -14.96 -26.07 3.19
N HIS A 383 -16.02 -25.32 3.46
CA HIS A 383 -17.25 -25.88 4.00
C HIS A 383 -17.93 -26.79 2.95
N PRO A 384 -18.58 -27.91 3.34
CA PRO A 384 -19.26 -28.81 2.40
C PRO A 384 -20.26 -28.10 1.48
N ALA A 385 -20.98 -27.09 1.98
CA ALA A 385 -21.88 -26.28 1.16
C ALA A 385 -21.15 -25.44 0.11
N SER A 386 -19.98 -24.87 0.43
CA SER A 386 -19.13 -24.18 -0.55
C SER A 386 -18.64 -25.12 -1.64
N ALA A 387 -18.23 -26.33 -1.25
CA ALA A 387 -17.81 -27.37 -2.19
C ALA A 387 -18.98 -27.83 -3.09
N ALA A 388 -20.19 -27.97 -2.52
CA ALA A 388 -21.39 -28.33 -3.27
C ALA A 388 -21.80 -27.24 -4.27
N ALA A 389 -21.69 -25.95 -3.91
CA ALA A 389 -21.94 -24.84 -4.82
C ALA A 389 -20.95 -24.85 -6.00
N ALA A 390 -19.65 -25.04 -5.74
CA ALA A 390 -18.64 -25.19 -6.79
C ALA A 390 -18.92 -26.39 -7.70
N GLN A 391 -19.28 -27.53 -7.11
CA GLN A 391 -19.63 -28.76 -7.83
C GLN A 391 -20.87 -28.56 -8.71
N THR A 392 -21.86 -27.80 -8.26
CA THR A 392 -23.06 -27.47 -9.04
C THR A 392 -22.70 -26.69 -10.32
N LEU A 393 -21.78 -25.72 -10.24
CA LEU A 393 -21.29 -25.00 -11.43
C LEU A 393 -20.53 -25.93 -12.39
N LEU A 394 -19.74 -26.86 -11.85
CA LEU A 394 -19.01 -27.85 -12.66
C LEU A 394 -19.97 -28.82 -13.37
N GLU A 395 -21.02 -29.27 -12.71
CA GLU A 395 -22.06 -30.14 -13.28
C GLU A 395 -22.89 -29.42 -14.35
N THR A 396 -23.23 -28.14 -14.10
CA THR A 396 -23.94 -27.29 -15.07
C THR A 396 -23.12 -27.13 -16.36
N TRP A 397 -21.81 -26.90 -16.23
CA TRP A 397 -20.88 -26.86 -17.37
C TRP A 397 -20.83 -28.21 -18.11
N ARG A 398 -20.72 -29.35 -17.39
CA ARG A 398 -20.71 -30.70 -17.97
C ARG A 398 -22.00 -31.04 -18.72
N ALA A 399 -23.15 -30.55 -18.24
CA ALA A 399 -24.44 -30.76 -18.86
C ALA A 399 -24.63 -29.91 -20.14
N GLY A 400 -23.70 -29.00 -20.47
CA GLY A 400 -23.88 -28.02 -21.54
C GLY A 400 -24.95 -26.98 -21.23
N ALA A 401 -25.48 -26.97 -19.99
CA ALA A 401 -26.52 -26.06 -19.51
C ALA A 401 -25.94 -24.72 -19.04
N ARG A 402 -24.74 -24.35 -19.52
CA ARG A 402 -24.14 -23.06 -19.23
C ARG A 402 -25.02 -21.96 -19.82
N GLU A 403 -25.70 -21.22 -18.96
CA GLU A 403 -26.16 -19.89 -19.32
C GLU A 403 -24.92 -19.01 -19.44
N ALA A 404 -24.67 -18.46 -20.64
CA ALA A 404 -23.66 -17.43 -20.80
C ALA A 404 -24.08 -16.27 -19.89
N GLY A 405 -23.40 -16.11 -18.75
CA GLY A 405 -23.60 -14.97 -17.89
C GLY A 405 -23.49 -13.72 -18.74
N PRO A 406 -24.48 -12.80 -18.70
CA PRO A 406 -24.28 -11.52 -19.34
C PRO A 406 -23.11 -10.90 -18.60
N TRP A 407 -22.04 -10.62 -19.33
CA TRP A 407 -20.92 -9.79 -18.93
C TRP A 407 -19.58 -10.47 -18.48
N PRO A 408 -18.41 -9.92 -18.90
CA PRO A 408 -18.23 -8.70 -19.68
C PRO A 408 -18.40 -8.90 -21.18
N GLN A 409 -19.55 -8.47 -21.71
CA GLN A 409 -19.50 -7.75 -22.97
C GLN A 409 -18.62 -6.53 -22.69
N ALA A 410 -17.95 -5.98 -23.69
CA ALA A 410 -17.49 -4.60 -23.58
C ALA A 410 -18.64 -3.73 -23.02
N ASP A 411 -18.34 -2.63 -22.30
CA ASP A 411 -19.29 -1.60 -21.85
C ASP A 411 -20.53 -1.66 -22.73
N THR A 412 -21.66 -2.15 -22.20
CA THR A 412 -22.88 -2.16 -23.00
C THR A 412 -23.05 -0.71 -23.43
N PRO A 413 -23.01 -0.41 -24.74
CA PRO A 413 -23.09 0.97 -25.18
C PRO A 413 -24.37 1.52 -24.59
N TRP A 414 -24.25 2.62 -23.84
CA TRP A 414 -25.35 3.34 -23.19
C TRP A 414 -26.66 3.15 -23.94
N ASP A 415 -27.63 2.37 -23.46
CA ASP A 415 -28.88 2.19 -24.20
C ASP A 415 -29.75 3.45 -24.09
N GLY A 416 -30.28 3.90 -25.23
CA GLY A 416 -31.05 5.15 -25.38
C GLY A 416 -30.33 6.23 -26.19
N ALA A 417 -30.84 7.47 -26.17
CA ALA A 417 -30.32 8.58 -26.98
C ALA A 417 -28.82 8.90 -26.76
N GLY A 418 -28.22 8.41 -25.67
CA GLY A 418 -26.78 8.47 -25.42
C GLY A 418 -25.95 7.50 -26.28
N ALA A 419 -26.43 6.29 -26.59
CA ALA A 419 -25.80 5.39 -27.58
C ALA A 419 -25.78 6.04 -28.95
N ASP A 420 -26.87 6.70 -29.35
CA ASP A 420 -26.94 7.36 -30.66
C ASP A 420 -25.87 8.44 -30.78
N VAL A 421 -25.54 9.16 -29.70
CA VAL A 421 -24.46 10.16 -29.68
C VAL A 421 -23.07 9.50 -29.71
N ALA A 422 -22.85 8.46 -28.92
CA ALA A 422 -21.59 7.72 -28.90
C ALA A 422 -21.30 7.01 -30.23
N GLN A 423 -22.33 6.40 -30.83
CA GLN A 423 -22.29 5.83 -32.16
C GLN A 423 -22.10 6.93 -33.21
N TRP A 424 -22.83 8.04 -33.09
CA TRP A 424 -22.70 9.16 -34.03
C TRP A 424 -21.30 9.76 -34.00
N ILE A 425 -20.67 9.95 -32.84
CA ILE A 425 -19.34 10.58 -32.72
C ILE A 425 -18.19 9.67 -33.16
N SER A 426 -18.38 8.35 -33.05
CA SER A 426 -17.42 7.31 -33.46
C SER A 426 -17.65 6.76 -34.88
N THR A 427 -18.66 7.25 -35.60
CA THR A 427 -18.89 6.93 -37.01
C THR A 427 -18.02 7.82 -37.91
N PRO A 428 -17.55 7.34 -39.08
CA PRO A 428 -16.82 8.17 -40.03
C PRO A 428 -17.51 9.50 -40.37
N GLY A 429 -16.72 10.57 -40.40
CA GLY A 429 -17.14 11.90 -40.83
C GLY A 429 -17.27 12.01 -42.36
N GLN A 430 -18.02 13.01 -42.84
CA GLN A 430 -18.06 13.37 -44.28
C GLN A 430 -16.96 14.37 -44.68
N GLY A 431 -16.23 14.92 -43.71
CA GLY A 431 -15.14 15.87 -43.91
C GLY A 431 -13.75 15.24 -43.75
N PRO A 432 -12.68 16.05 -43.79
CA PRO A 432 -11.30 15.55 -43.70
C PRO A 432 -10.88 15.07 -42.29
N TRP A 433 -11.82 15.07 -41.33
CA TRP A 433 -11.58 14.69 -39.94
C TRP A 433 -12.66 13.71 -39.45
N PRO A 434 -12.31 12.75 -38.58
CA PRO A 434 -13.29 11.96 -37.86
C PRO A 434 -14.20 12.88 -37.02
N ARG A 435 -15.45 12.48 -36.80
CA ARG A 435 -16.47 13.35 -36.18
C ARG A 435 -16.06 13.85 -34.80
N ALA A 436 -15.40 13.01 -33.99
CA ALA A 436 -14.84 13.42 -32.71
C ALA A 436 -13.83 14.60 -32.83
N ALA A 437 -12.91 14.52 -33.79
CA ALA A 437 -11.93 15.58 -34.02
C ALA A 437 -12.58 16.85 -34.61
N ALA A 438 -13.53 16.69 -35.54
CA ALA A 438 -14.30 17.80 -36.09
C ALA A 438 -15.13 18.51 -35.00
N GLY A 439 -15.72 17.75 -34.07
CA GLY A 439 -16.45 18.28 -32.92
C GLY A 439 -15.56 19.09 -31.98
N MET A 440 -14.36 18.59 -31.66
CA MET A 440 -13.38 19.36 -30.88
C MET A 440 -12.96 20.64 -31.59
N LEU A 441 -12.70 20.56 -32.89
CA LEU A 441 -12.35 21.73 -33.70
C LEU A 441 -13.51 22.74 -33.76
N ALA A 442 -14.76 22.30 -33.85
CA ALA A 442 -15.94 23.16 -33.83
C ALA A 442 -16.21 23.79 -32.45
N ALA A 443 -15.90 23.09 -31.37
CA ALA A 443 -16.12 23.59 -30.00
C ALA A 443 -15.01 24.56 -29.53
N ARG A 444 -13.77 24.41 -30.00
CA ARG A 444 -12.60 25.09 -29.42
C ARG A 444 -11.90 26.06 -30.38
N ALA A 445 -11.97 27.35 -30.05
CA ALA A 445 -11.37 28.43 -30.85
C ALA A 445 -9.84 28.35 -30.93
N ASP A 446 -9.17 27.88 -29.88
CA ASP A 446 -7.71 27.70 -29.84
C ASP A 446 -7.25 26.60 -30.80
N LEU A 447 -8.00 25.50 -30.90
CA LEU A 447 -7.70 24.43 -31.86
C LEU A 447 -7.94 24.91 -33.30
N ARG A 448 -8.99 25.70 -33.55
CA ARG A 448 -9.24 26.30 -34.89
C ARG A 448 -8.13 27.24 -35.31
N ALA A 449 -7.73 28.15 -34.43
CA ALA A 449 -6.66 29.10 -34.70
C ALA A 449 -5.34 28.38 -35.02
N ARG A 450 -5.11 27.21 -34.42
CA ARG A 450 -3.87 26.46 -34.55
C ARG A 450 -3.84 25.44 -35.69
N PHE A 451 -4.97 24.81 -35.99
CA PHE A 451 -5.03 23.66 -36.91
C PHE A 451 -6.10 23.81 -38.01
N GLY A 452 -6.92 24.87 -37.99
CA GLY A 452 -8.06 25.03 -38.90
C GLY A 452 -7.70 25.11 -40.38
N GLU A 453 -6.48 25.58 -40.70
CA GLU A 453 -5.94 25.64 -42.07
C GLU A 453 -4.79 24.64 -42.31
N GLY A 454 -4.49 23.78 -41.33
CA GLY A 454 -3.36 22.85 -41.36
C GLY A 454 -3.71 21.44 -41.86
N PRO A 455 -2.71 20.57 -42.12
CA PRO A 455 -2.95 19.20 -42.54
C PRO A 455 -3.69 18.40 -41.45
N PRO A 456 -4.71 17.59 -41.79
CA PRO A 456 -5.52 16.83 -40.82
C PRO A 456 -4.71 15.99 -39.82
N ALA A 457 -3.58 15.42 -40.27
CA ALA A 457 -2.67 14.64 -39.45
C ALA A 457 -2.11 15.40 -38.24
N ALA A 458 -1.90 16.71 -38.34
CA ALA A 458 -1.33 17.52 -37.26
C ALA A 458 -2.33 17.71 -36.10
N LEU A 459 -3.62 17.86 -36.42
CA LEU A 459 -4.67 17.90 -35.41
C LEU A 459 -4.77 16.55 -34.68
N LEU A 460 -4.80 15.44 -35.43
CA LEU A 460 -4.86 14.11 -34.84
C LEU A 460 -3.67 13.81 -33.93
N ALA A 461 -2.46 14.18 -34.35
CA ALA A 461 -1.25 14.06 -33.52
C ALA A 461 -1.36 14.90 -32.23
N TRP A 462 -1.91 16.11 -32.29
CA TRP A 462 -2.14 16.95 -31.09
C TRP A 462 -3.20 16.34 -30.15
N LEU A 463 -4.29 15.81 -30.72
CA LEU A 463 -5.34 15.16 -29.95
C LEU A 463 -4.85 13.88 -29.25
N LEU A 464 -4.12 13.04 -29.97
CA LEU A 464 -3.55 11.77 -29.47
C LEU A 464 -2.39 11.97 -28.48
N GLY A 465 -1.71 13.11 -28.51
CA GLY A 465 -0.64 13.44 -27.56
C GLY A 465 -1.16 14.33 -26.41
N PRO A 466 -0.90 15.65 -26.44
CA PRO A 466 -1.21 16.56 -25.32
C PRO A 466 -2.64 16.55 -24.79
N GLU A 467 -3.66 16.42 -25.65
CA GLU A 467 -5.06 16.44 -25.18
C GLU A 467 -5.44 15.12 -24.50
N ALA A 468 -5.03 13.98 -25.07
CA ALA A 468 -5.28 12.68 -24.48
C ALA A 468 -4.49 12.43 -23.18
N GLU A 469 -3.21 12.83 -23.10
CA GLU A 469 -2.44 12.76 -21.84
C GLU A 469 -3.07 13.61 -20.73
N ALA A 470 -3.71 14.73 -21.09
CA ALA A 470 -4.40 15.59 -20.14
C ALA A 470 -5.86 15.17 -19.87
N GLY A 471 -6.31 14.04 -20.43
CA GLY A 471 -7.68 13.53 -20.28
C GLY A 471 -8.78 14.36 -20.95
N ARG A 472 -8.41 15.24 -21.90
CA ARG A 472 -9.33 16.13 -22.63
C ARG A 472 -9.79 15.56 -23.98
N PHE A 473 -9.19 14.47 -24.43
CA PHE A 473 -9.60 13.70 -25.60
C PHE A 473 -9.46 12.21 -25.30
N ALA A 474 -10.45 11.41 -25.69
CA ALA A 474 -10.38 9.96 -25.57
C ALA A 474 -10.06 9.36 -26.96
N PRO A 475 -8.89 8.74 -27.16
CA PRO A 475 -8.52 8.11 -28.43
C PRO A 475 -9.51 7.05 -28.94
N ASP A 476 -10.27 6.40 -28.05
CA ASP A 476 -11.32 5.42 -28.39
C ASP A 476 -12.52 6.03 -29.14
N LEU A 477 -12.62 7.36 -29.22
CA LEU A 477 -13.66 8.05 -30.00
C LEU A 477 -13.36 8.10 -31.51
N LEU A 478 -12.16 7.67 -31.93
CA LEU A 478 -11.80 7.62 -33.35
C LEU A 478 -12.50 6.43 -34.03
N ASP A 479 -12.99 6.66 -35.26
CA ASP A 479 -13.63 5.62 -36.04
C ASP A 479 -12.64 4.55 -36.53
N GLY A 480 -13.16 3.36 -36.82
CA GLY A 480 -12.38 2.21 -37.27
C GLY A 480 -11.46 2.48 -38.48
N PRO A 481 -11.95 3.11 -39.57
CA PRO A 481 -11.11 3.53 -40.69
C PRO A 481 -9.95 4.44 -40.29
N THR A 482 -10.20 5.45 -39.45
CA THR A 482 -9.15 6.36 -38.95
C THR A 482 -8.10 5.62 -38.12
N LEU A 483 -8.52 4.69 -37.25
CA LEU A 483 -7.59 3.86 -36.48
C LEU A 483 -6.74 2.97 -37.39
N LEU A 484 -7.33 2.42 -38.46
CA LEU A 484 -6.63 1.63 -39.45
C LEU A 484 -5.60 2.48 -40.22
N ASP A 485 -5.97 3.68 -40.68
CA ASP A 485 -5.07 4.60 -41.38
C ASP A 485 -3.88 5.00 -40.49
N LEU A 486 -4.13 5.33 -39.21
CA LEU A 486 -3.10 5.65 -38.22
C LEU A 486 -2.21 4.45 -37.87
N SER A 487 -2.71 3.23 -38.02
CA SER A 487 -1.91 2.01 -37.84
C SER A 487 -0.99 1.74 -39.04
N GLN A 488 -1.32 2.27 -40.21
CA GLN A 488 -0.54 2.10 -41.44
C GLN A 488 0.46 3.26 -41.68
N ASP A 489 0.07 4.49 -41.37
CA ASP A 489 0.95 5.67 -41.34
C ASP A 489 1.24 6.08 -39.90
N LEU A 490 2.44 5.76 -39.43
CA LEU A 490 2.88 6.05 -38.06
C LEU A 490 3.28 7.51 -37.84
N THR A 491 3.32 8.35 -38.88
CA THR A 491 3.77 9.74 -38.80
C THR A 491 2.98 10.55 -37.75
N PRO A 492 1.64 10.49 -37.69
CA PRO A 492 0.87 11.22 -36.68
C PRO A 492 1.11 10.71 -35.25
N LEU A 493 1.35 9.40 -35.08
CA LEU A 493 1.67 8.80 -33.78
C LEU A 493 3.06 9.26 -33.28
N LEU A 494 4.03 9.34 -34.18
CA LEU A 494 5.36 9.88 -33.86
C LEU A 494 5.32 11.38 -33.56
N ASP A 495 4.49 12.13 -34.28
CA ASP A 495 4.30 13.56 -34.06
C ASP A 495 3.53 13.86 -32.76
N ALA A 496 2.66 12.95 -32.30
CA ALA A 496 2.01 13.05 -30.99
C ALA A 496 3.03 13.07 -29.85
N ALA A 497 4.07 12.23 -29.93
CA ALA A 497 5.18 12.24 -28.98
C ALA A 497 5.98 13.54 -28.99
N ARG A 498 6.18 14.12 -30.17
CA ARG A 498 6.80 15.45 -30.31
C ARG A 498 5.94 16.52 -29.64
N PHE A 499 4.63 16.52 -29.86
CA PHE A 499 3.73 17.52 -29.29
C PHE A 499 3.57 17.40 -27.77
N ALA A 500 3.60 16.19 -27.21
CA ALA A 500 3.59 15.94 -25.76
C ALA A 500 4.83 16.46 -25.02
N GLY A 501 5.87 16.89 -25.76
CA GLY A 501 7.11 17.42 -25.16
C GLY A 501 8.02 16.35 -24.58
N ALA A 502 7.73 15.07 -24.87
CA ALA A 502 8.55 13.91 -24.50
C ALA A 502 9.92 13.88 -25.19
N ALA A 503 10.12 14.70 -26.24
CA ALA A 503 11.36 14.82 -26.98
C ALA A 503 11.73 16.31 -27.23
N ARG A 504 12.37 16.98 -26.27
CA ARG A 504 12.98 18.29 -26.52
C ARG A 504 14.35 18.10 -27.18
N GLY A 505 14.54 18.67 -28.38
CA GLY A 505 15.79 18.59 -29.16
C GLY A 505 15.73 17.56 -30.29
N GLU A 506 16.80 17.46 -31.09
CA GLU A 506 16.94 16.43 -32.12
C GLU A 506 17.13 15.05 -31.47
N VAL A 507 16.07 14.24 -31.49
CA VAL A 507 16.10 12.84 -31.02
C VAL A 507 16.15 11.88 -32.20
N SER A 508 16.81 10.73 -32.01
CA SER A 508 16.88 9.68 -33.03
C SER A 508 15.48 9.12 -33.37
N PRO A 509 15.27 8.62 -34.61
CA PRO A 509 13.99 8.01 -35.00
C PRO A 509 13.54 6.88 -34.05
N LEU A 510 14.49 6.04 -33.61
CA LEU A 510 14.22 4.96 -32.65
C LEU A 510 13.71 5.49 -31.31
N ARG A 511 14.35 6.53 -30.76
CA ARG A 511 13.92 7.11 -29.47
C ARG A 511 12.54 7.75 -29.57
N ARG A 512 12.23 8.38 -30.70
CA ARG A 512 10.88 8.93 -30.96
C ARG A 512 9.82 7.84 -31.04
N GLN A 513 10.11 6.73 -31.72
CA GLN A 513 9.21 5.57 -31.78
C GLN A 513 8.98 4.95 -30.40
N ILE A 514 10.05 4.80 -29.60
CA ILE A 514 9.95 4.24 -28.24
C ILE A 514 9.12 5.14 -27.33
N SER A 515 9.41 6.45 -27.30
CA SER A 515 8.63 7.41 -26.52
C SER A 515 7.16 7.45 -26.94
N ALA A 516 6.88 7.39 -28.26
CA ALA A 516 5.51 7.32 -28.76
C ALA A 516 4.78 6.05 -28.26
N GLY A 517 5.39 4.87 -28.42
CA GLY A 517 4.72 3.59 -28.15
C GLY A 517 4.71 3.14 -26.69
N TYR A 518 5.74 3.46 -25.93
CA TYR A 518 5.92 3.02 -24.54
C TYR A 518 5.75 4.15 -23.51
N GLY A 519 5.75 5.41 -23.95
CA GLY A 519 5.49 6.59 -23.12
C GLY A 519 4.10 7.15 -23.37
N VAL A 520 4.00 7.98 -24.42
CA VAL A 520 2.77 8.73 -24.75
C VAL A 520 1.58 7.80 -24.94
N ALA A 521 1.69 6.72 -25.71
CA ALA A 521 0.58 5.80 -25.92
C ALA A 521 0.06 5.14 -24.63
N VAL A 522 0.89 5.04 -23.59
CA VAL A 522 0.52 4.49 -22.29
C VAL A 522 -0.17 5.56 -21.45
N ARG A 523 0.44 6.75 -21.32
CA ARG A 523 -0.14 7.88 -20.58
C ARG A 523 -1.46 8.37 -21.18
N ALA A 524 -1.52 8.45 -22.51
CA ALA A 524 -2.67 8.88 -23.29
C ALA A 524 -3.70 7.77 -23.54
N ARG A 525 -3.47 6.54 -23.03
CA ARG A 525 -4.38 5.39 -23.17
C ARG A 525 -4.80 5.12 -24.61
N TRP A 526 -3.85 4.98 -25.52
CA TRP A 526 -4.17 4.66 -26.92
C TRP A 526 -4.82 3.27 -27.04
N PRO A 527 -5.71 3.08 -28.03
CA PRO A 527 -6.31 1.78 -28.31
C PRO A 527 -5.22 0.79 -28.71
N GLU A 528 -5.46 -0.50 -28.45
CA GLU A 528 -4.44 -1.54 -28.62
C GLU A 528 -3.90 -1.62 -30.06
N VAL A 529 -4.76 -1.39 -31.07
CA VAL A 529 -4.36 -1.37 -32.48
C VAL A 529 -3.27 -0.32 -32.76
N LEU A 530 -3.35 0.88 -32.17
CA LEU A 530 -2.35 1.93 -32.36
C LEU A 530 -1.08 1.62 -31.57
N ARG A 531 -1.22 1.07 -30.35
CA ARG A 531 -0.08 0.64 -29.52
C ARG A 531 0.73 -0.44 -30.23
N GLN A 532 0.08 -1.44 -30.80
CA GLN A 532 0.75 -2.52 -31.54
C GLN A 532 1.41 -1.99 -32.82
N ALA A 533 0.72 -1.12 -33.57
CA ALA A 533 1.26 -0.54 -34.80
C ALA A 533 2.56 0.23 -34.55
N ILE A 534 2.60 1.09 -33.53
CA ILE A 534 3.80 1.89 -33.23
C ILE A 534 4.93 1.07 -32.57
N ARG A 535 4.58 0.08 -31.74
CA ARG A 535 5.57 -0.80 -31.08
C ARG A 535 6.18 -1.82 -32.04
N GLY A 536 5.41 -2.25 -33.05
CA GLY A 536 5.77 -3.31 -33.98
C GLY A 536 6.16 -4.58 -33.23
N GLU A 537 7.27 -5.20 -33.61
CA GLU A 537 7.81 -6.37 -32.89
C GLU A 537 8.49 -6.04 -31.54
N GLY A 538 8.36 -4.81 -31.03
CA GLY A 538 9.06 -4.38 -29.81
C GLY A 538 8.79 -5.23 -28.58
N ASP A 539 7.55 -5.71 -28.44
CA ASP A 539 7.10 -6.55 -27.32
C ASP A 539 7.45 -8.03 -27.51
N ARG A 540 7.86 -8.43 -28.73
CA ARG A 540 8.26 -9.79 -29.04
C ARG A 540 9.52 -10.15 -28.26
N LEU A 541 9.48 -11.29 -27.58
CA LEU A 541 10.64 -11.83 -26.88
C LEU A 541 11.65 -12.35 -27.89
N VAL A 542 12.91 -12.00 -27.68
CA VAL A 542 14.02 -12.48 -28.53
C VAL A 542 14.40 -13.90 -28.10
N GLY A 543 14.38 -14.84 -29.05
CA GLY A 543 14.57 -16.28 -28.78
C GLY A 543 15.98 -16.73 -28.40
N SER A 544 17.03 -15.93 -28.62
CA SER A 544 18.38 -16.22 -28.10
C SER A 544 19.28 -14.99 -28.03
N LEU A 545 19.91 -14.81 -26.85
CA LEU A 545 21.26 -14.24 -26.67
C LEU A 545 22.00 -15.07 -25.57
N SER A 546 21.96 -16.40 -25.69
CA SER A 546 22.54 -17.46 -24.81
C SER A 546 21.87 -17.79 -23.46
N GLY A 547 20.55 -17.64 -23.29
CA GLY A 547 19.84 -18.13 -22.08
C GLY A 547 18.33 -17.85 -22.06
N PRO A 548 17.52 -18.56 -21.22
CA PRO A 548 16.07 -18.74 -21.41
C PRO A 548 15.18 -17.69 -20.72
N TYR A 549 15.64 -16.44 -20.53
CA TYR A 549 14.86 -15.40 -19.81
C TYR A 549 14.38 -14.28 -20.74
N PRO A 550 13.14 -13.75 -20.53
CA PRO A 550 12.45 -12.86 -21.47
C PRO A 550 13.18 -11.52 -21.63
N PHE A 551 13.56 -11.21 -22.87
CA PHE A 551 14.19 -9.94 -23.25
C PHE A 551 13.42 -9.36 -24.46
N PRO A 552 12.55 -8.35 -24.25
CA PRO A 552 11.79 -7.74 -25.34
C PRO A 552 12.70 -7.11 -26.41
N ARG A 553 12.33 -7.24 -27.68
CA ARG A 553 13.11 -6.71 -28.82
C ARG A 553 13.36 -5.21 -28.72
N VAL A 554 12.45 -4.44 -28.11
CA VAL A 554 12.64 -2.99 -27.88
C VAL A 554 13.89 -2.68 -27.04
N LEU A 555 14.16 -3.46 -25.99
CA LEU A 555 15.34 -3.25 -25.15
C LEU A 555 16.63 -3.60 -25.90
N LEU A 556 16.57 -4.65 -26.73
CA LEU A 556 17.69 -4.99 -27.58
C LEU A 556 17.98 -3.90 -28.63
N ARG A 557 16.94 -3.29 -29.23
CA ARG A 557 17.12 -2.17 -30.16
C ARG A 557 17.79 -0.96 -29.51
N ILE A 558 17.46 -0.65 -28.25
CA ILE A 558 18.13 0.41 -27.47
C ILE A 558 19.64 0.10 -27.38
N TRP A 559 19.98 -1.13 -26.98
CA TRP A 559 21.37 -1.58 -26.86
C TRP A 559 22.10 -1.58 -28.23
N GLU A 560 21.50 -2.14 -29.28
CA GLU A 560 22.05 -2.19 -30.65
C GLU A 560 22.30 -0.79 -31.23
N SER A 561 21.50 0.21 -30.83
CA SER A 561 21.66 1.59 -31.30
C SER A 561 22.79 2.38 -30.62
N ARG A 562 23.36 1.85 -29.53
CA ARG A 562 24.28 2.58 -28.64
C ARG A 562 25.59 1.81 -28.44
N PRO A 563 26.68 2.17 -29.15
CA PRO A 563 27.98 1.50 -29.03
C PRO A 563 28.57 1.54 -27.61
N ASP A 564 28.25 2.57 -26.83
CA ASP A 564 28.62 2.67 -25.41
C ASP A 564 27.89 1.62 -24.57
N LEU A 565 26.57 1.44 -24.72
CA LEU A 565 25.84 0.39 -24.01
C LEU A 565 26.33 -1.02 -24.41
N GLN A 566 26.76 -1.20 -25.66
CA GLN A 566 27.33 -2.47 -26.13
C GLN A 566 28.64 -2.83 -25.46
N ARG A 567 29.53 -1.84 -25.27
CA ARG A 567 30.80 -2.04 -24.56
C ARG A 567 30.59 -2.32 -23.07
N LEU A 568 29.58 -1.70 -22.47
CA LEU A 568 29.33 -1.77 -21.03
C LEU A 568 28.52 -3.00 -20.60
N PHE A 569 27.63 -3.48 -21.48
CA PHE A 569 26.67 -4.51 -21.13
C PHE A 569 26.74 -5.67 -22.11
N ALA A 570 27.53 -6.69 -21.78
CA ALA A 570 27.61 -7.94 -22.53
C ALA A 570 26.31 -8.76 -22.37
N LEU A 571 25.30 -8.49 -23.21
CA LEU A 571 23.97 -9.13 -23.12
C LEU A 571 23.96 -10.65 -23.39
N HIS A 572 25.08 -11.22 -23.86
CA HIS A 572 25.24 -12.67 -23.99
C HIS A 572 25.55 -13.37 -22.64
N THR A 573 25.75 -12.60 -21.57
CA THR A 573 26.02 -13.10 -20.22
C THR A 573 24.90 -12.73 -19.25
N LEU A 574 24.67 -13.57 -18.24
CA LEU A 574 23.69 -13.28 -17.19
C LEU A 574 24.04 -11.99 -16.40
N PRO A 575 25.29 -11.75 -15.97
CA PRO A 575 25.65 -10.51 -15.27
C PRO A 575 25.48 -9.25 -16.13
N GLY A 576 25.84 -9.29 -17.42
CA GLY A 576 25.66 -8.16 -18.33
C GLY A 576 24.19 -7.78 -18.54
N ARG A 577 23.28 -8.76 -18.63
CA ARG A 577 21.82 -8.50 -18.70
C ARG A 577 21.26 -7.92 -17.40
N LEU A 578 21.70 -8.42 -16.25
CA LEU A 578 21.27 -7.90 -14.95
C LEU A 578 21.74 -6.44 -14.77
N ALA A 579 22.99 -6.15 -15.14
CA ALA A 579 23.53 -4.78 -15.12
C ALA A 579 22.78 -3.84 -16.07
N TYR A 580 22.42 -4.32 -17.26
CA TYR A 580 21.62 -3.56 -18.22
C TYR A 580 20.22 -3.23 -17.68
N LEU A 581 19.52 -4.20 -17.07
CA LEU A 581 18.21 -3.98 -16.47
C LEU A 581 18.26 -3.03 -15.27
N ARG A 582 19.34 -3.08 -14.47
CA ARG A 582 19.57 -2.11 -13.38
C ARG A 582 19.74 -0.69 -13.92
N TRP A 583 20.53 -0.50 -14.98
CA TRP A 583 20.65 0.79 -15.66
C TRP A 583 19.31 1.26 -16.22
N LEU A 584 18.56 0.36 -16.87
CA LEU A 584 17.25 0.67 -17.43
C LEU A 584 16.32 1.21 -16.34
N ILE A 585 16.19 0.51 -15.21
CA ILE A 585 15.33 0.92 -14.08
C ILE A 585 15.86 2.19 -13.39
N GLY A 586 17.18 2.34 -13.25
CA GLY A 586 17.81 3.46 -12.56
C GLY A 586 17.81 4.78 -13.34
N GLY A 587 17.63 4.75 -14.66
CA GLY A 587 17.62 5.98 -15.47
C GLY A 587 17.24 5.80 -16.94
N GLY A 588 17.47 4.62 -17.52
CA GLY A 588 17.17 4.35 -18.94
C GLY A 588 15.69 4.51 -19.32
N LEU A 589 14.74 4.13 -18.45
CA LEU A 589 13.30 4.36 -18.70
C LEU A 589 12.99 5.84 -18.88
N ARG A 590 13.58 6.71 -18.05
CA ARG A 590 13.45 8.17 -18.17
C ARG A 590 14.14 8.71 -19.41
N GLU A 591 15.31 8.17 -19.77
CA GLU A 591 16.03 8.57 -20.98
C GLU A 591 15.17 8.33 -22.23
N TYR A 592 14.43 7.22 -22.30
CA TYR A 592 13.63 6.85 -23.46
C TYR A 592 12.14 7.23 -23.34
N ASP A 593 11.74 7.92 -22.28
CA ASP A 593 10.34 8.23 -21.97
C ASP A 593 9.44 6.98 -21.99
N ILE A 594 9.87 5.94 -21.27
CA ILE A 594 9.14 4.67 -21.15
C ILE A 594 8.41 4.66 -19.81
N GLU A 595 7.09 4.43 -19.84
CA GLU A 595 6.32 4.14 -18.64
C GLU A 595 6.56 2.68 -18.19
N PRO A 596 6.88 2.43 -16.91
CA PRO A 596 7.08 1.08 -16.38
C PRO A 596 5.89 0.14 -16.64
N GLU A 597 4.66 0.68 -16.54
CA GLU A 597 3.39 -0.02 -16.78
C GLU A 597 3.22 -0.40 -18.27
N GLY A 598 3.93 0.28 -19.16
CA GLY A 598 3.93 0.04 -20.60
C GLY A 598 4.79 -1.12 -21.06
N LEU A 599 5.68 -1.64 -20.20
CA LEU A 599 6.60 -2.73 -20.51
C LEU A 599 5.87 -4.09 -20.58
N PRO A 600 6.33 -5.04 -21.41
CA PRO A 600 5.72 -6.36 -21.51
C PRO A 600 5.67 -7.10 -20.17
N ALA A 601 4.50 -7.66 -19.84
CA ALA A 601 4.28 -8.42 -18.60
C ALA A 601 5.27 -9.57 -18.40
N ALA A 602 5.68 -10.24 -19.51
CA ALA A 602 6.69 -11.29 -19.47
C ALA A 602 8.04 -10.80 -18.90
N LEU A 603 8.42 -9.55 -19.17
CA LEU A 603 9.62 -8.94 -18.60
C LEU A 603 9.38 -8.52 -17.14
N THR A 604 8.33 -7.75 -16.85
CA THR A 604 8.09 -7.14 -15.53
C THR A 604 7.78 -8.18 -14.44
N HIS A 605 7.19 -9.33 -14.82
CA HIS A 605 6.94 -10.46 -13.92
C HIS A 605 8.13 -11.44 -13.81
N SER A 606 9.17 -11.29 -14.63
CA SER A 606 10.35 -12.15 -14.56
C SER A 606 11.10 -11.99 -13.23
N LEU A 607 11.69 -13.07 -12.73
CA LEU A 607 12.49 -13.03 -11.50
C LEU A 607 13.70 -12.10 -11.65
N VAL A 608 14.34 -12.09 -12.82
CA VAL A 608 15.53 -11.28 -13.09
C VAL A 608 15.21 -9.78 -13.09
N TYR A 609 14.09 -9.36 -13.67
CA TYR A 609 13.64 -7.97 -13.60
C TYR A 609 13.28 -7.56 -12.16
N ARG A 610 12.62 -8.44 -11.40
CA ARG A 610 12.33 -8.19 -9.98
C ARG A 610 13.60 -8.09 -9.14
N LEU A 611 14.61 -8.93 -9.37
CA LEU A 611 15.93 -8.84 -8.73
C LEU A 611 16.65 -7.53 -9.11
N ALA A 612 16.61 -7.13 -10.38
CA ALA A 612 17.15 -5.85 -10.84
C ALA A 612 16.44 -4.66 -10.15
N ARG A 613 15.11 -4.73 -10.00
CA ARG A 613 14.31 -3.72 -9.31
C ARG A 613 14.60 -3.66 -7.81
N LEU A 614 14.69 -4.81 -7.12
CA LEU A 614 15.01 -4.89 -5.69
C LEU A 614 16.40 -4.33 -5.36
N SER A 615 17.32 -4.43 -6.32
CA SER A 615 18.68 -3.95 -6.18
C SER A 615 18.82 -2.46 -6.52
N VAL A 616 17.78 -1.78 -7.01
CA VAL A 616 17.73 -0.33 -7.27
C VAL A 616 16.73 0.31 -6.29
N ARG A 617 17.19 0.94 -5.20
CA ARG A 617 16.28 1.55 -4.21
C ARG A 617 15.73 2.90 -4.68
N GLY A 618 14.50 2.87 -5.23
CA GLY A 618 13.65 4.05 -5.42
C GLY A 618 13.48 4.47 -6.88
N ALA A 619 12.43 3.96 -7.54
CA ALA A 619 11.93 4.54 -8.79
C ALA A 619 11.45 5.97 -8.50
N HIS A 620 12.14 6.98 -9.02
CA HIS A 620 11.74 8.38 -8.86
C HIS A 620 10.77 8.80 -9.97
N THR A 621 9.72 9.49 -9.56
CA THR A 621 8.75 10.23 -10.39
C THR A 621 9.45 11.39 -11.12
N PRO A 622 9.10 11.75 -12.37
CA PRO A 622 9.88 12.68 -13.17
C PRO A 622 9.74 14.14 -12.70
N GLY A 623 10.85 14.71 -12.22
CA GLY A 623 11.04 16.15 -11.97
C GLY A 623 11.83 16.82 -13.09
N ARG A 624 11.50 18.08 -13.40
CA ARG A 624 12.07 18.91 -14.49
C ARG A 624 13.51 19.37 -14.16
N PRO A 625 14.47 19.39 -15.11
CA PRO A 625 15.89 19.65 -14.77
C PRO A 625 16.21 21.13 -14.53
N ALA A 626 17.02 21.39 -13.50
CA ALA A 626 17.62 22.69 -13.16
C ALA A 626 19.07 22.82 -13.70
N ARG A 627 19.62 24.05 -13.74
CA ARG A 627 21.02 24.33 -14.16
C ARG A 627 22.04 23.63 -13.24
N PRO A 628 23.16 23.09 -13.78
CA PRO A 628 24.13 22.37 -12.97
C PRO A 628 24.95 23.28 -12.04
N GLY A 629 25.17 22.84 -10.80
CA GLY A 629 26.11 23.46 -9.86
C GLY A 629 27.57 23.08 -10.13
N ARG A 630 28.51 23.55 -9.30
CA ARG A 630 29.91 23.10 -9.30
C ARG A 630 30.29 22.53 -7.94
N ALA A 631 31.04 21.43 -7.94
CA ALA A 631 31.64 20.84 -6.75
C ALA A 631 33.06 20.35 -7.06
N ALA A 632 33.89 20.17 -6.04
CA ALA A 632 35.28 19.76 -6.24
C ALA A 632 35.38 18.23 -6.48
N ALA A 633 34.58 17.42 -5.78
CA ALA A 633 34.57 15.98 -6.01
C ALA A 633 33.19 15.33 -5.76
N VAL A 634 32.97 14.14 -6.35
CA VAL A 634 31.91 13.21 -5.94
C VAL A 634 32.55 11.90 -5.47
N VAL A 635 32.19 11.42 -4.28
CA VAL A 635 32.62 10.11 -3.80
C VAL A 635 31.44 9.15 -3.86
N VAL A 636 31.60 8.06 -4.61
CA VAL A 636 30.63 6.96 -4.69
C VAL A 636 30.90 5.98 -3.56
N VAL A 637 29.93 5.83 -2.66
CA VAL A 637 30.04 4.95 -1.48
C VAL A 637 28.93 3.91 -1.46
N GLN A 638 29.17 2.76 -0.84
CA GLN A 638 28.17 1.70 -0.75
C GLN A 638 26.94 2.13 0.09
N ALA A 639 27.18 2.86 1.18
CA ALA A 639 26.17 3.51 2.01
C ALA A 639 26.78 4.73 2.71
N ARG A 640 25.98 5.78 2.96
CA ARG A 640 26.43 6.94 3.75
C ARG A 640 26.57 6.56 5.22
N THR A 641 27.65 7.01 5.86
CA THR A 641 27.85 6.86 7.31
C THR A 641 27.72 8.22 8.03
N PRO A 642 27.40 8.26 9.33
CA PRO A 642 27.30 9.50 10.09
C PRO A 642 28.59 10.35 10.05
N ALA A 643 29.76 9.70 9.99
CA ALA A 643 31.06 10.37 9.91
C ALA A 643 31.28 11.19 8.63
N MET A 644 30.49 10.94 7.58
CA MET A 644 30.58 11.69 6.32
C MET A 644 29.89 13.05 6.39
N ALA A 645 29.18 13.36 7.48
CA ALA A 645 28.60 14.69 7.70
C ALA A 645 29.67 15.78 7.88
N ASP A 646 30.86 15.38 8.36
CA ASP A 646 31.99 16.28 8.61
C ASP A 646 32.90 16.46 7.37
N TRP A 647 32.51 15.93 6.21
CA TRP A 647 33.27 16.07 4.96
C TRP A 647 33.17 17.49 4.40
N PRO A 648 34.18 17.96 3.63
CA PRO A 648 34.19 19.31 3.08
C PRO A 648 32.94 19.57 2.22
N SER A 649 32.35 20.76 2.33
CA SER A 649 31.11 21.14 1.63
C SER A 649 31.20 21.10 0.10
N GLY A 650 32.42 21.11 -0.45
CA GLY A 650 32.71 20.92 -1.87
C GLY A 650 32.75 19.46 -2.36
N VAL A 651 32.51 18.49 -1.47
CA VAL A 651 32.47 17.05 -1.80
C VAL A 651 31.03 16.57 -1.76
N LEU A 652 30.55 16.00 -2.86
CA LEU A 652 29.25 15.33 -2.89
C LEU A 652 29.41 13.83 -2.64
N ILE A 653 28.36 13.23 -2.12
CA ILE A 653 28.30 11.80 -1.81
C ILE A 653 27.25 11.18 -2.72
N CYS A 654 27.64 10.17 -3.49
CA CYS A 654 26.73 9.34 -4.26
C CYS A 654 26.59 7.98 -3.58
N GLU A 655 25.40 7.69 -3.04
CA GLU A 655 25.15 6.41 -2.38
C GLU A 655 24.79 5.34 -3.42
N ALA A 656 25.71 4.43 -3.76
CA ALA A 656 25.54 3.42 -4.81
C ALA A 656 24.28 2.56 -4.64
N GLY A 657 23.90 2.24 -3.40
CA GLY A 657 22.70 1.45 -3.10
C GLY A 657 21.37 2.15 -3.38
N SER A 658 21.35 3.49 -3.41
CA SER A 658 20.14 4.30 -3.66
C SER A 658 20.23 5.19 -4.89
N GLY A 659 21.42 5.32 -5.48
CA GLY A 659 21.71 6.23 -6.57
C GLY A 659 21.46 7.70 -6.22
N ARG A 660 21.42 8.08 -4.94
CA ARG A 660 21.14 9.46 -4.54
C ARG A 660 22.43 10.27 -4.44
N LEU A 661 22.49 11.38 -5.17
CA LEU A 661 23.53 12.40 -5.01
C LEU A 661 23.14 13.39 -3.90
N ARG A 662 24.01 13.53 -2.90
CA ARG A 662 23.77 14.35 -1.71
C ARG A 662 24.98 15.21 -1.36
N ARG A 663 24.73 16.26 -0.59
CA ARG A 663 25.75 17.02 0.13
C ARG A 663 26.14 16.29 1.43
N PRO A 664 27.28 16.64 2.06
CA PRO A 664 27.72 16.05 3.32
C PRO A 664 26.68 16.16 4.44
N ASP A 665 25.92 17.25 4.50
CA ASP A 665 24.81 17.47 5.44
C ASP A 665 23.57 16.57 5.20
N GLY A 666 23.55 15.81 4.10
CA GLY A 666 22.46 14.92 3.71
C GLY A 666 21.42 15.55 2.77
N GLY A 667 21.54 16.84 2.45
CA GLY A 667 20.66 17.53 1.50
C GLY A 667 20.82 17.00 0.07
N PRO A 668 19.75 17.00 -0.77
CA PRO A 668 19.83 16.55 -2.15
C PRO A 668 20.72 17.49 -2.99
N ALA A 669 21.46 16.92 -3.93
CA ALA A 669 22.24 17.66 -4.91
C ALA A 669 21.67 17.47 -6.32
N GLY A 670 21.65 18.54 -7.12
CA GLY A 670 21.19 18.52 -8.51
C GLY A 670 22.32 18.19 -9.49
N PRO A 671 22.07 18.36 -10.81
CA PRO A 671 23.12 18.26 -11.83
C PRO A 671 24.34 19.09 -11.43
N THR A 672 25.57 18.57 -11.62
CA THR A 672 26.78 19.21 -11.08
C THR A 672 28.01 18.90 -11.94
N GLU A 673 28.80 19.92 -12.28
CA GLU A 673 30.16 19.72 -12.81
C GLU A 673 31.14 19.51 -11.66
N VAL A 674 31.97 18.47 -11.75
CA VAL A 674 32.98 18.14 -10.74
C VAL A 674 34.37 17.95 -11.33
N ASP A 675 35.41 18.20 -10.54
CA ASP A 675 36.79 17.97 -10.99
C ASP A 675 37.17 16.49 -10.90
N MET A 676 36.74 15.78 -9.85
CA MET A 676 37.07 14.37 -9.63
C MET A 676 35.87 13.53 -9.18
N VAL A 677 35.79 12.28 -9.65
CA VAL A 677 34.92 11.24 -9.09
C VAL A 677 35.77 10.16 -8.43
N VAL A 678 35.41 9.75 -7.22
CA VAL A 678 36.11 8.69 -6.46
C VAL A 678 35.17 7.51 -6.25
N PHE A 679 35.47 6.35 -6.82
CA PHE A 679 34.66 5.13 -6.69
C PHE A 679 35.13 4.28 -5.50
N GLY A 680 34.33 4.23 -4.44
CA GLY A 680 34.52 3.38 -3.26
C GLY A 680 33.50 2.23 -3.15
N SER A 681 32.65 2.02 -4.16
CA SER A 681 31.73 0.88 -4.28
C SER A 681 32.44 -0.35 -4.86
N CYS A 682 31.79 -1.53 -4.87
CA CYS A 682 32.39 -2.75 -5.41
C CYS A 682 32.84 -2.56 -6.88
N PRO A 683 34.06 -3.00 -7.27
CA PRO A 683 34.60 -2.75 -8.61
C PRO A 683 33.70 -3.24 -9.76
N GLY A 684 32.97 -4.33 -9.55
CA GLY A 684 32.03 -4.88 -10.54
C GLY A 684 30.85 -3.95 -10.89
N PHE A 685 30.61 -2.90 -10.10
CA PHE A 685 29.51 -1.95 -10.31
C PHE A 685 29.94 -0.56 -10.77
N VAL A 686 31.25 -0.29 -10.90
CA VAL A 686 31.79 1.04 -11.28
C VAL A 686 31.18 1.59 -12.55
N ALA A 687 31.06 0.74 -13.59
CA ALA A 687 30.44 1.13 -14.85
C ALA A 687 28.98 1.56 -14.68
N ALA A 688 28.23 0.87 -13.80
CA ALA A 688 26.84 1.21 -13.51
C ALA A 688 26.75 2.49 -12.66
N ASP A 689 27.63 2.65 -11.68
CA ASP A 689 27.68 3.83 -10.81
C ASP A 689 28.06 5.10 -11.60
N ALA A 690 28.98 4.99 -12.55
CA ALA A 690 29.33 6.07 -13.47
C ALA A 690 28.12 6.52 -14.31
N GLN A 691 27.30 5.57 -14.80
CA GLN A 691 26.09 5.89 -15.54
C GLN A 691 25.00 6.51 -14.65
N ILE A 692 24.92 6.12 -13.38
CA ILE A 692 24.03 6.76 -12.39
C ILE A 692 24.39 8.24 -12.20
N LEU A 693 25.69 8.56 -12.13
CA LEU A 693 26.19 9.93 -12.05
C LEU A 693 25.85 10.73 -13.31
N ILE A 694 26.12 10.17 -14.50
CA ILE A 694 25.76 10.80 -15.79
C ILE A 694 24.26 11.04 -15.88
N ALA A 695 23.43 10.07 -15.49
CA ALA A 695 21.97 10.18 -15.51
C ALA A 695 21.45 11.27 -14.55
N GLN A 696 22.17 11.58 -13.49
CA GLN A 696 21.89 12.70 -12.59
C GLN A 696 22.45 14.04 -13.08
N GLY A 697 23.08 14.07 -14.26
CA GLY A 697 23.67 15.26 -14.84
C GLY A 697 24.99 15.65 -14.19
N VAL A 698 25.75 14.67 -13.67
CA VAL A 698 27.12 14.87 -13.20
C VAL A 698 28.09 14.74 -14.37
N VAL A 699 28.97 15.72 -14.52
CA VAL A 699 30.06 15.72 -15.51
C VAL A 699 31.38 15.85 -14.76
N TRP A 700 32.38 15.03 -15.07
CA TRP A 700 33.66 15.03 -14.36
C TRP A 700 34.87 15.08 -15.28
N ARG A 701 36.03 15.48 -14.74
CA ARG A 701 37.30 15.57 -15.48
C ARG A 701 38.23 14.39 -15.22
N ARG A 702 38.31 13.92 -13.98
CA ARG A 702 39.15 12.78 -13.56
C ARG A 702 38.34 11.77 -12.77
N ALA A 703 38.74 10.51 -12.81
CA ALA A 703 38.16 9.47 -11.96
C ALA A 703 39.23 8.66 -11.23
N ALA A 704 39.02 8.43 -9.94
CA ALA A 704 39.84 7.59 -9.08
C ALA A 704 38.98 6.48 -8.43
N ALA A 705 39.61 5.43 -7.90
CA ALA A 705 38.91 4.39 -7.14
C ALA A 705 39.72 3.91 -5.94
N VAL A 706 39.02 3.45 -4.90
CA VAL A 706 39.63 3.06 -3.62
C VAL A 706 39.15 1.67 -3.22
N TRP A 707 40.03 0.68 -3.31
CA TRP A 707 39.70 -0.73 -3.02
C TRP A 707 40.77 -1.46 -2.22
N SER A 708 40.35 -2.46 -1.45
CA SER A 708 41.29 -3.34 -0.75
C SER A 708 42.03 -4.26 -1.72
N ALA A 709 43.25 -4.64 -1.37
CA ALA A 709 44.07 -5.55 -2.17
C ALA A 709 43.38 -6.89 -2.45
N ALA A 710 42.63 -7.42 -1.48
CA ALA A 710 41.86 -8.66 -1.64
C ALA A 710 40.74 -8.52 -2.69
N THR A 711 40.11 -7.35 -2.77
CA THR A 711 39.04 -7.06 -3.75
C THR A 711 39.60 -6.96 -5.16
N LEU A 712 40.80 -6.37 -5.30
CA LEU A 712 41.48 -6.22 -6.59
C LEU A 712 42.09 -7.52 -7.11
N ALA A 713 42.67 -8.34 -6.23
CA ALA A 713 43.27 -9.62 -6.61
C ALA A 713 42.28 -10.62 -7.21
N ALA A 714 40.98 -10.40 -7.01
CA ALA A 714 39.89 -11.21 -7.58
C ALA A 714 39.43 -10.73 -8.97
N LEU A 715 39.95 -9.61 -9.49
CA LEU A 715 39.56 -9.05 -10.78
C LEU A 715 40.50 -9.54 -11.89
N ALA A 716 39.94 -9.77 -13.07
CA ALA A 716 40.73 -10.03 -14.27
C ALA A 716 41.43 -8.74 -14.77
N ASP A 717 42.53 -8.90 -15.51
CA ASP A 717 43.34 -7.79 -16.04
C ASP A 717 42.56 -6.93 -17.06
N ASP A 718 41.53 -7.49 -17.69
CA ASP A 718 40.63 -6.83 -18.64
C ASP A 718 39.31 -6.35 -18.00
N HIS A 719 39.22 -6.38 -16.66
CA HIS A 719 38.01 -6.03 -15.94
C HIS A 719 37.56 -4.58 -16.25
N PRO A 720 36.27 -4.33 -16.57
CA PRO A 720 35.80 -3.05 -17.08
C PRO A 720 36.02 -1.86 -16.14
N ALA A 721 36.16 -2.09 -14.83
CA ALA A 721 36.53 -1.06 -13.85
C ALA A 721 37.86 -0.35 -14.20
N TRP A 722 38.80 -1.06 -14.83
CA TRP A 722 40.08 -0.50 -15.27
C TRP A 722 39.94 0.53 -16.41
N GLY A 723 38.85 0.49 -17.18
CA GLY A 723 38.60 1.42 -18.28
C GLY A 723 37.89 2.73 -17.87
N PHE A 724 37.45 2.85 -16.61
CA PHE A 724 36.70 4.01 -16.10
C PHE A 724 37.50 4.89 -15.14
N VAL A 725 38.64 4.40 -14.67
CA VAL A 725 39.35 4.97 -13.53
C VAL A 725 40.79 5.23 -13.96
N ASP A 726 41.19 6.49 -13.88
CA ASP A 726 42.54 6.92 -14.24
C ASP A 726 43.54 6.53 -13.13
N GLU A 727 43.09 6.46 -11.87
CA GLU A 727 43.90 6.21 -10.66
C GLU A 727 43.24 5.20 -9.71
N VAL A 728 43.88 4.07 -9.40
CA VAL A 728 43.34 3.05 -8.46
C VAL A 728 44.21 2.94 -7.21
N TRP A 729 43.62 3.10 -6.02
CA TRP A 729 44.31 3.02 -4.73
C TRP A 729 44.21 1.62 -4.14
N SER A 730 45.35 1.07 -3.72
CA SER A 730 45.46 -0.19 -2.99
C SER A 730 46.82 -0.26 -2.27
N HIS A 731 46.96 -0.99 -1.15
CA HIS A 731 48.29 -1.42 -0.70
C HIS A 731 48.57 -2.86 -1.10
N ALA A 732 49.58 -3.07 -1.95
CA ALA A 732 50.28 -4.35 -1.99
C ALA A 732 51.66 -4.27 -2.69
N PRO A 733 52.68 -4.89 -2.06
CA PRO A 733 53.87 -5.50 -2.66
C PRO A 733 53.72 -6.26 -3.99
N ALA A 734 54.66 -6.15 -4.94
CA ALA A 734 55.35 -7.33 -5.48
C ALA A 734 55.19 -7.67 -6.98
N ASP A 735 54.53 -8.75 -7.45
CA ASP A 735 55.23 -9.59 -8.48
C ASP A 735 54.65 -9.69 -9.91
N ARG A 736 53.82 -8.76 -10.42
CA ARG A 736 53.40 -8.73 -11.86
C ARG A 736 53.11 -7.30 -12.34
N PRO A 737 53.19 -6.99 -13.65
CA PRO A 737 53.01 -5.61 -14.12
C PRO A 737 51.54 -5.19 -13.93
N ARG A 738 51.29 -4.42 -12.88
CA ARG A 738 50.00 -3.83 -12.53
C ARG A 738 49.75 -2.53 -13.31
N PRO A 739 48.48 -2.11 -13.49
CA PRO A 739 48.16 -0.77 -13.97
C PRO A 739 48.86 0.28 -13.08
N ARG A 740 49.39 1.34 -13.71
CA ARG A 740 50.17 2.40 -13.05
C ARG A 740 49.29 3.15 -12.04
N PRO A 741 49.56 3.08 -10.73
CA PRO A 741 49.05 4.09 -9.82
C PRO A 741 49.80 5.39 -10.10
N ILE A 742 49.08 6.45 -10.42
CA ILE A 742 49.64 7.81 -10.39
C ILE A 742 49.23 8.37 -9.02
N ASP A 743 50.23 8.83 -8.26
CA ASP A 743 50.16 9.37 -6.89
C ASP A 743 49.43 8.50 -5.85
N ILE A 744 50.22 7.71 -5.12
CA ILE A 744 49.78 6.72 -4.13
C ILE A 744 49.53 7.41 -2.78
N LEU A 745 48.32 7.24 -2.21
CA LEU A 745 48.03 7.61 -0.82
C LEU A 745 48.20 6.43 0.16
N SER A 746 48.60 6.75 1.40
CA SER A 746 48.96 5.82 2.48
C SER A 746 47.72 5.23 3.20
N GLU A 747 47.74 3.92 3.54
CA GLU A 747 46.70 3.24 4.35
C GLU A 747 46.65 3.72 5.80
N ASP A 748 47.67 4.44 6.26
CA ASP A 748 47.77 4.90 7.64
C ASP A 748 46.92 6.18 7.89
N LEU A 749 46.28 6.73 6.85
CA LEU A 749 45.49 7.95 6.91
C LEU A 749 43.99 7.69 6.70
N PRO A 750 43.07 8.37 7.42
CA PRO A 750 41.63 8.30 7.13
C PRO A 750 41.32 8.81 5.71
N LEU A 751 40.35 8.19 5.02
CA LEU A 751 39.90 8.57 3.66
C LEU A 751 39.61 10.09 3.52
N GLN A 752 39.13 10.72 4.59
CA GLN A 752 38.87 12.17 4.65
C GLN A 752 40.15 13.03 4.52
N ALA A 753 41.25 12.63 5.17
CA ALA A 753 42.53 13.32 5.09
C ALA A 753 43.19 13.15 3.71
N GLN A 754 43.01 11.96 3.14
CA GLN A 754 43.46 11.58 1.81
C GLN A 754 42.73 12.34 0.69
N LEU A 755 41.40 12.46 0.79
CA LEU A 755 40.60 13.26 -0.14
C LEU A 755 41.00 14.74 -0.11
N ALA A 756 41.40 15.29 1.04
CA ALA A 756 41.86 16.68 1.13
C ALA A 756 43.19 16.92 0.39
N GLU A 757 44.07 15.92 0.32
CA GLU A 757 45.36 16.00 -0.38
C GLU A 757 45.19 15.91 -1.91
N LEU A 758 44.30 15.04 -2.41
CA LEU A 758 43.96 14.92 -3.84
C LEU A 758 43.17 16.09 -4.41
N MET A 759 42.47 16.81 -3.54
CA MET A 759 41.68 17.99 -3.88
C MET A 759 42.50 19.29 -3.77
N ALA A 760 43.76 19.22 -3.32
CA ALA A 760 44.69 20.33 -3.43
C ALA A 760 45.03 20.58 -4.92
N PRO A 761 45.12 21.86 -5.36
CA PRO A 761 45.24 22.23 -6.77
C PRO A 761 46.54 21.77 -7.44
#